data_AF-A0A7C7LMZ0-F1
#
_entry.id   AF-A0A7C7LMZ0-F1
#
_cell.length_a   1.000
_cell.length_b   1.000
_cell.length_c   1.000
_cell.angle_alpha   90.00
_cell.angle_beta   90.00
_cell.angle_gamma   90.00
#
_symmetry.space_group_name_H-M   'P 1'
#
loop_
_entity.id
_entity.type
_entity.pdbx_description
1 polymer ?
#
loop_
_entity_poly.entity_id
_entity_poly.type
_entity_poly.pdbx_seq_one_letter_code
_entity_poly.pdbx_strand_id
1 'polypeptide(L)'
;MQDQKTRLIHLLPVERQTKTETQDLIRGFTDAELAEAQVIVPEREEPGLTAPIPRKVHVSGRAWVADQGRANGLSDVRVTDGEYIYLTEEDGTFSFIFDMDDDPHCRFVVVVCPSGYRLTTPFFLRIPHDEETVEYQVDFVFHTDIQDSQFSFLVASDSQFTRPEAMISIAKDFAQMTEEAKDLAFLMTVGDLTMSGTHYQWDMYDQIQGASQLPIYNSFGGHDGNCLTPRSTLNYELRIGPPYYSWDYGGVHFVQFVTEHRYLGERGQTRQDKWLEADLKMVVPETPVIVATHYPLKADWFDQRKAEGFKVICQLAAHWHCVQVGSRGSVPVLITAPARGSDWGSYSNAYRWVHITSNGVRSDLRVAGQYQRLEVISPAVATTLGQQPIRLLAYDSAKKVKTVRCRLADPNGVIQSTDLKLDGDWTWKEQFNPQIPGQWTFELDATDQLNQCWQQKHLVEVIDTCLADPVIGGDFPWILAGDPPRVLAEGPEPPLYPLWIQHTGSVHVLHASPVVAHGHVYVAVTNPNAGEIFHGICCFEAKTGQEIWRSPSPRGDIRGAVTVHEDCVYTVTGQGWAAAYMAKTGELLWAQPLKPAYADGRPLAINQTPPIPTKFGLLVSDWQSPQFLLNYQTGEEIRQFDIDIGYYAAFATIFDDILYIARRYGRSAIRLPLGEVVWEGEESARSTSAGIVVDGKFIYRTASSVKALDTETGEEIWDTPVANAGFQNPIPVVWDDLVLVNGTHFTAIDLVTSEIRWEVACAQDASRFERSQRQTMAGSSTPIVAGNYAYFGHDDTSIRTVNNQGHLVWVYRLGTPIKTAPVVCGNLLFAHDYSGNLWCFAPTV
;
A
#
# COMPACT_ATOMS: atom_id res chain seq x y z
N MET A 1 36.25 -3.92 -14.26
CA MET A 1 35.22 -4.89 -14.69
C MET A 1 34.06 -4.14 -15.35
N GLN A 2 34.25 -3.63 -16.57
CA GLN A 2 33.31 -2.70 -17.20
C GLN A 2 32.68 -3.25 -18.50
N ASP A 3 32.80 -4.57 -18.76
CA ASP A 3 32.46 -5.15 -20.08
C ASP A 3 31.63 -6.46 -20.03
N GLN A 4 30.80 -6.64 -19.00
CA GLN A 4 29.83 -7.74 -18.92
C GLN A 4 28.42 -7.26 -18.51
N LYS A 5 28.02 -6.03 -18.90
CA LYS A 5 26.61 -5.63 -18.82
C LYS A 5 25.88 -6.12 -20.05
N THR A 6 25.65 -7.43 -20.14
CA THR A 6 24.61 -8.00 -21.01
C THR A 6 23.28 -7.55 -20.42
N ARG A 7 22.82 -6.36 -20.80
CA ARG A 7 21.53 -5.86 -20.36
C ARG A 7 20.44 -6.71 -21.01
N LEU A 8 19.43 -7.11 -20.25
CA LEU A 8 18.11 -7.47 -20.78
C LEU A 8 17.44 -6.22 -21.41
N ILE A 9 18.09 -5.54 -22.36
CA ILE A 9 17.52 -4.40 -23.11
C ILE A 9 16.39 -4.86 -24.04
N HIS A 10 16.33 -6.16 -24.38
CA HIS A 10 15.30 -6.68 -25.26
C HIS A 10 13.90 -6.79 -24.62
N LEU A 11 13.74 -6.44 -23.32
CA LEU A 11 12.45 -6.54 -22.62
C LEU A 11 11.45 -5.41 -22.89
N LEU A 12 11.80 -4.36 -23.65
CA LEU A 12 10.82 -3.38 -24.13
C LEU A 12 11.10 -2.95 -25.58
N PRO A 13 10.17 -3.15 -26.53
CA PRO A 13 10.26 -2.49 -27.83
C PRO A 13 9.98 -0.99 -27.66
N VAL A 14 10.96 -0.17 -28.04
CA VAL A 14 10.89 1.31 -28.08
C VAL A 14 9.90 1.81 -29.15
N GLU A 15 9.29 0.92 -29.93
CA GLU A 15 8.24 1.26 -30.90
C GLU A 15 7.06 0.29 -30.75
N ARG A 16 6.03 0.67 -29.98
CA ARG A 16 4.81 -0.16 -29.80
C ARG A 16 3.85 0.04 -30.98
N GLN A 17 3.57 -1.03 -31.72
CA GLN A 17 2.49 -1.04 -32.73
C GLN A 17 1.71 -2.38 -32.79
N THR A 18 1.46 -3.13 -31.71
CA THR A 18 0.40 -4.17 -31.73
C THR A 18 -0.25 -4.49 -30.36
N LYS A 19 -1.49 -5.01 -30.37
CA LYS A 19 -2.24 -5.50 -29.20
C LYS A 19 -1.60 -6.75 -28.55
N THR A 20 -0.84 -7.53 -29.32
CA THR A 20 -0.13 -8.73 -28.87
C THR A 20 1.02 -8.38 -27.91
N GLU A 21 1.75 -7.29 -28.19
CA GLU A 21 2.83 -6.78 -27.31
C GLU A 21 2.31 -6.39 -25.92
N THR A 22 1.12 -5.80 -25.84
CA THR A 22 0.51 -5.44 -24.55
C THR A 22 0.15 -6.66 -23.70
N GLN A 23 -0.30 -7.77 -24.30
CA GLN A 23 -0.61 -8.99 -23.55
C GLN A 23 0.65 -9.65 -22.96
N ASP A 24 1.77 -9.63 -23.68
CA ASP A 24 3.06 -10.14 -23.19
C ASP A 24 3.63 -9.27 -22.06
N LEU A 25 3.47 -7.95 -22.15
CA LEU A 25 3.80 -7.03 -21.04
C LEU A 25 2.93 -7.27 -19.81
N ILE A 26 1.65 -7.56 -20.00
CA ILE A 26 0.71 -7.85 -18.93
C ILE A 26 1.02 -9.21 -18.28
N ARG A 27 1.56 -10.21 -18.99
CA ARG A 27 1.80 -11.57 -18.48
C ARG A 27 2.83 -11.63 -17.34
N GLY A 28 3.61 -10.58 -17.11
CA GLY A 28 4.71 -10.52 -16.15
C GLY A 28 6.02 -11.02 -16.78
N PHE A 29 6.06 -12.30 -17.16
CA PHE A 29 7.18 -12.88 -17.91
C PHE A 29 6.72 -14.00 -18.85
N THR A 30 7.55 -14.31 -19.86
CA THR A 30 7.42 -15.47 -20.74
C THR A 30 8.45 -16.55 -20.38
N ASP A 31 8.20 -17.79 -20.79
CA ASP A 31 9.14 -18.90 -20.55
C ASP A 31 10.52 -18.64 -21.20
N ALA A 32 10.54 -17.91 -22.32
CA ALA A 32 11.78 -17.53 -23.00
C ALA A 32 12.57 -16.48 -22.19
N GLU A 33 11.90 -15.45 -21.67
CA GLU A 33 12.51 -14.44 -20.80
C GLU A 33 13.06 -15.08 -19.51
N LEU A 34 12.31 -16.03 -18.93
CA LEU A 34 12.76 -16.76 -17.74
C LEU A 34 14.00 -17.61 -18.02
N ALA A 35 14.01 -18.35 -19.13
CA ALA A 35 15.16 -19.16 -19.53
C ALA A 35 16.41 -18.29 -19.80
N GLU A 36 16.24 -17.14 -20.44
CA GLU A 36 17.34 -16.18 -20.67
C GLU A 36 17.85 -15.59 -19.36
N ALA A 37 16.96 -15.17 -18.46
CA ALA A 37 17.33 -14.62 -17.16
C ALA A 37 18.16 -15.59 -16.32
N GLN A 38 17.81 -16.88 -16.32
CA GLN A 38 18.55 -17.93 -15.62
C GLN A 38 19.96 -18.17 -16.18
N VAL A 39 20.19 -17.83 -17.45
CA VAL A 39 21.52 -17.93 -18.08
C VAL A 39 22.37 -16.69 -17.79
N ILE A 40 21.78 -15.49 -17.85
CA ILE A 40 22.48 -14.22 -17.63
C ILE A 40 22.82 -14.02 -16.15
N VAL A 41 21.93 -14.46 -15.26
CA VAL A 41 22.12 -14.38 -13.81
C VAL A 41 22.10 -15.81 -13.25
N PRO A 42 23.21 -16.56 -13.39
CA PRO A 42 23.29 -17.90 -12.85
C PRO A 42 23.34 -17.86 -11.32
N GLU A 43 22.67 -18.82 -10.69
CA GLU A 43 22.76 -19.01 -9.24
C GLU A 43 24.21 -19.29 -8.83
N ARG A 44 24.66 -18.67 -7.75
CA ARG A 44 26.03 -18.82 -7.24
C ARG A 44 26.07 -18.88 -5.73
N GLU A 45 27.06 -19.60 -5.21
CA GLU A 45 27.34 -19.64 -3.78
C GLU A 45 27.82 -18.28 -3.27
N GLU A 46 27.53 -18.02 -2.00
CA GLU A 46 27.98 -16.80 -1.35
C GLU A 46 29.51 -16.86 -1.14
N PRO A 47 30.28 -15.89 -1.66
CA PRO A 47 31.71 -15.86 -1.45
C PRO A 47 32.05 -15.70 0.04
N GLY A 48 33.15 -16.32 0.46
CA GLY A 48 33.67 -16.13 1.81
C GLY A 48 34.12 -14.69 2.04
N LEU A 49 33.94 -14.19 3.27
CA LEU A 49 34.41 -12.86 3.65
C LEU A 49 35.93 -12.82 3.75
N THR A 50 36.54 -11.81 3.15
CA THR A 50 37.96 -11.51 3.26
C THR A 50 38.27 -10.79 4.56
N ALA A 51 39.45 -11.02 5.12
CA ALA A 51 39.88 -10.36 6.34
C ALA A 51 40.18 -8.87 6.08
N PRO A 52 39.75 -7.95 6.96
CA PRO A 52 40.08 -6.54 6.82
C PRO A 52 41.57 -6.29 7.04
N ILE A 53 42.10 -5.26 6.37
CA ILE A 53 43.48 -4.77 6.48
C ILE A 53 43.45 -3.37 7.09
N PRO A 54 43.63 -3.24 8.42
CA PRO A 54 43.71 -1.95 9.10
C PRO A 54 44.89 -1.13 8.56
N ARG A 55 44.61 0.10 8.15
CA ARG A 55 45.61 1.00 7.56
C ARG A 55 45.14 2.44 7.59
N LYS A 56 46.08 3.37 7.46
CA LYS A 56 45.76 4.77 7.20
C LYS A 56 45.60 4.98 5.71
N VAL A 57 44.49 5.59 5.32
CA VAL A 57 44.19 5.91 3.94
C VAL A 57 44.22 7.42 3.76
N HIS A 58 44.99 7.86 2.77
CA HIS A 58 45.01 9.23 2.28
C HIS A 58 44.22 9.31 0.97
N VAL A 59 43.30 10.27 0.91
CA VAL A 59 42.49 10.53 -0.28
C VAL A 59 42.73 11.96 -0.71
N SER A 60 42.88 12.16 -2.01
CA SER A 60 42.94 13.48 -2.62
C SER A 60 42.14 13.53 -3.91
N GLY A 61 41.73 14.71 -4.33
CA GLY A 61 40.89 14.83 -5.50
C GLY A 61 40.52 16.25 -5.86
N ARG A 62 39.65 16.38 -6.86
CA ARG A 62 39.09 17.67 -7.28
C ARG A 62 37.62 17.55 -7.69
N ALA A 63 36.80 18.50 -7.23
CA ALA A 63 35.47 18.77 -7.76
C ALA A 63 35.57 19.87 -8.84
N TRP A 64 34.97 19.65 -10.02
CA TRP A 64 34.99 20.65 -11.10
C TRP A 64 33.83 20.47 -12.09
N VAL A 65 33.53 21.53 -12.84
CA VAL A 65 32.43 21.54 -13.81
C VAL A 65 32.98 21.24 -15.22
N ALA A 66 32.51 20.16 -15.83
CA ALA A 66 32.89 19.68 -17.15
C ALA A 66 32.88 20.80 -18.20
N ASP A 67 31.80 21.58 -18.23
CA ASP A 67 31.57 22.67 -19.19
C ASP A 67 32.58 23.82 -19.02
N GLN A 68 33.23 23.93 -17.85
CA GLN A 68 34.19 24.97 -17.51
C GLN A 68 35.64 24.46 -17.58
N GLY A 69 35.86 23.15 -17.73
CA GLY A 69 37.16 22.52 -17.79
C GLY A 69 37.83 22.34 -16.41
N ARG A 70 38.69 21.32 -16.30
CA ARG A 70 39.30 20.87 -15.03
C ARG A 70 40.08 21.92 -14.23
N ALA A 71 40.56 22.96 -14.89
CA ALA A 71 41.27 24.06 -14.24
C ALA A 71 40.34 24.93 -13.38
N ASN A 72 39.04 24.95 -13.69
CA ASN A 72 38.01 25.70 -12.98
C ASN A 72 37.28 24.76 -12.02
N GLY A 73 37.87 24.60 -10.82
CA GLY A 73 37.28 23.80 -9.76
C GLY A 73 36.03 24.44 -9.16
N LEU A 74 35.25 23.63 -8.46
CA LEU A 74 34.06 24.06 -7.74
C LEU A 74 34.40 24.11 -6.24
N SER A 75 34.40 25.30 -5.66
CA SER A 75 34.68 25.51 -4.23
C SER A 75 33.47 25.18 -3.36
N ASP A 76 33.73 24.97 -2.07
CA ASP A 76 32.71 24.76 -1.03
C ASP A 76 31.79 23.54 -1.29
N VAL A 77 32.24 22.61 -2.13
CA VAL A 77 31.56 21.33 -2.35
C VAL A 77 31.85 20.44 -1.15
N ARG A 78 30.80 19.87 -0.57
CA ARG A 78 30.91 18.96 0.57
C ARG A 78 31.39 17.59 0.09
N VAL A 79 32.50 17.12 0.65
CA VAL A 79 33.06 15.77 0.48
C VAL A 79 33.18 15.13 1.86
N THR A 80 32.78 13.88 2.02
CA THR A 80 32.80 13.16 3.30
C THR A 80 33.54 11.83 3.22
N ASP A 81 34.16 11.43 4.32
CA ASP A 81 34.71 10.07 4.53
C ASP A 81 33.71 9.11 5.21
N GLY A 82 32.46 9.54 5.36
CA GLY A 82 31.40 8.83 6.09
C GLY A 82 31.40 9.05 7.60
N GLU A 83 32.23 9.95 8.13
CA GLU A 83 32.21 10.39 9.55
C GLU A 83 32.29 11.93 9.65
N TYR A 84 33.16 12.57 8.86
CA TYR A 84 33.36 14.02 8.82
C TYR A 84 33.06 14.60 7.43
N ILE A 85 32.80 15.90 7.37
CA ILE A 85 32.60 16.64 6.11
C ILE A 85 33.73 17.65 5.92
N TYR A 86 34.30 17.64 4.73
CA TYR A 86 35.34 18.51 4.24
C TYR A 86 34.76 19.36 3.10
N LEU A 87 35.17 20.63 3.00
CA LEU A 87 34.82 21.49 1.88
C LEU A 87 35.97 21.51 0.88
N THR A 88 35.64 21.55 -0.41
CA THR A 88 36.65 21.77 -1.45
C THR A 88 37.20 23.19 -1.37
N GLU A 89 38.49 23.31 -1.64
CA GLU A 89 39.22 24.59 -1.71
C GLU A 89 38.72 25.46 -2.89
N GLU A 90 39.19 26.71 -2.98
CA GLU A 90 38.82 27.63 -4.07
C GLU A 90 39.06 27.06 -5.48
N ASP A 91 40.08 26.21 -5.64
CA ASP A 91 40.42 25.56 -6.91
C ASP A 91 39.75 24.18 -7.08
N GLY A 92 38.79 23.86 -6.21
CA GLY A 92 38.01 22.63 -6.16
C GLY A 92 38.74 21.43 -5.57
N THR A 93 39.98 21.56 -5.09
CA THR A 93 40.74 20.43 -4.54
C THR A 93 40.30 20.05 -3.13
N PHE A 94 40.56 18.80 -2.74
CA PHE A 94 40.37 18.31 -1.37
C PHE A 94 41.41 17.24 -1.05
N SER A 95 41.74 17.09 0.24
CA SER A 95 42.61 16.03 0.77
C SER A 95 42.32 15.79 2.24
N PHE A 96 42.27 14.51 2.64
CA PHE A 96 42.10 14.11 4.03
C PHE A 96 42.60 12.69 4.28
N ILE A 97 42.75 12.32 5.56
CA ILE A 97 43.24 11.03 6.01
C ILE A 97 42.25 10.44 7.01
N PHE A 98 41.95 9.15 6.88
CA PHE A 98 41.18 8.40 7.87
C PHE A 98 41.75 6.99 8.07
N ASP A 99 41.35 6.37 9.17
CA ASP A 99 41.72 5.00 9.50
C ASP A 99 40.71 3.99 8.91
N MET A 100 41.23 2.94 8.27
CA MET A 100 40.51 1.71 7.98
C MET A 100 40.60 0.81 9.21
N ASP A 101 39.46 0.32 9.66
CA ASP A 101 39.33 -0.46 10.89
C ASP A 101 39.65 -1.96 10.68
N ASP A 102 39.64 -2.71 11.78
CA ASP A 102 39.70 -4.18 11.84
C ASP A 102 38.36 -4.87 11.62
N ASP A 103 37.41 -4.18 10.99
CA ASP A 103 36.05 -4.62 10.68
C ASP A 103 35.90 -4.76 9.16
N PRO A 104 35.32 -5.86 8.62
CA PRO A 104 35.19 -6.06 7.17
C PRO A 104 34.11 -5.17 6.55
N HIS A 105 34.21 -3.85 6.71
CA HIS A 105 33.32 -2.86 6.13
C HIS A 105 34.09 -1.87 5.27
N CYS A 106 33.55 -1.55 4.10
CA CYS A 106 34.16 -0.58 3.20
C CYS A 106 34.05 0.83 3.80
N ARG A 107 35.01 1.69 3.44
CA ARG A 107 34.86 3.14 3.62
C ARG A 107 34.47 3.77 2.28
N PHE A 108 33.80 4.92 2.36
CA PHE A 108 33.32 5.63 1.17
C PHE A 108 33.71 7.09 1.26
N VAL A 109 34.30 7.59 0.18
CA VAL A 109 34.49 9.01 -0.05
C VAL A 109 33.33 9.48 -0.90
N VAL A 110 32.43 10.28 -0.33
CA VAL A 110 31.16 10.66 -0.97
C VAL A 110 31.15 12.17 -1.21
N VAL A 111 30.70 12.60 -2.39
CA VAL A 111 30.44 14.01 -2.68
C VAL A 111 28.95 14.31 -2.56
N VAL A 112 28.59 15.38 -1.87
CA VAL A 112 27.22 15.88 -1.84
C VAL A 112 27.00 16.69 -3.11
N CYS A 113 26.20 16.16 -4.04
CA CYS A 113 25.90 16.87 -5.28
C CYS A 113 25.11 18.15 -4.98
N PRO A 114 25.62 19.37 -5.28
CA PRO A 114 24.90 20.59 -5.00
C PRO A 114 23.73 20.80 -5.97
N SER A 115 22.73 21.58 -5.55
CA SER A 115 21.63 21.99 -6.43
C SER A 115 22.17 22.79 -7.62
N GLY A 116 21.56 22.61 -8.80
CA GLY A 116 22.02 23.24 -10.04
C GLY A 116 23.08 22.44 -10.80
N TYR A 117 23.44 21.25 -10.31
CA TYR A 117 24.41 20.36 -10.92
C TYR A 117 23.92 18.91 -10.96
N ARG A 118 24.52 18.16 -11.87
CA ARG A 118 24.47 16.69 -11.91
C ARG A 118 25.87 16.12 -12.09
N LEU A 119 26.12 14.94 -11.53
CA LEU A 119 27.40 14.26 -11.68
C LEU A 119 27.46 13.46 -13.00
N THR A 120 28.64 13.43 -13.62
CA THR A 120 28.97 12.48 -14.70
C THR A 120 29.88 11.35 -14.27
N THR A 121 30.44 11.46 -13.07
CA THR A 121 31.13 10.38 -12.36
C THR A 121 30.21 9.78 -11.30
N PRO A 122 30.52 8.58 -10.76
CA PRO A 122 29.88 8.13 -9.53
C PRO A 122 30.00 9.19 -8.42
N PHE A 123 28.99 9.28 -7.56
CA PHE A 123 28.98 10.22 -6.42
C PHE A 123 29.84 9.75 -5.24
N PHE A 124 30.50 8.61 -5.37
CA PHE A 124 31.39 8.08 -4.36
C PHE A 124 32.59 7.33 -4.96
N LEU A 125 33.66 7.26 -4.18
CA LEU A 125 34.76 6.30 -4.32
C LEU A 125 34.66 5.28 -3.17
N ARG A 126 34.64 3.99 -3.50
CA ARG A 126 34.70 2.90 -2.53
C ARG A 126 36.15 2.61 -2.16
N ILE A 127 36.40 2.43 -0.87
CA ILE A 127 37.68 2.05 -0.29
C ILE A 127 37.50 0.65 0.34
N PRO A 128 37.88 -0.43 -0.37
CA PRO A 128 37.79 -1.81 0.09
C PRO A 128 38.46 -2.05 1.44
N HIS A 129 37.85 -2.88 2.28
CA HIS A 129 38.40 -3.24 3.59
C HIS A 129 39.64 -4.14 3.49
N ASP A 130 39.82 -4.87 2.39
CA ASP A 130 40.75 -5.99 2.26
C ASP A 130 41.93 -5.75 1.29
N GLU A 131 42.19 -4.49 0.90
CA GLU A 131 43.34 -4.15 0.06
C GLU A 131 44.46 -3.40 0.80
N GLU A 132 45.70 -3.47 0.31
CA GLU A 132 46.85 -2.79 0.91
C GLU A 132 47.01 -1.33 0.46
N THR A 133 46.23 -0.87 -0.52
CA THR A 133 46.32 0.48 -1.10
C THR A 133 46.03 1.55 -0.04
N VAL A 134 46.96 2.50 0.13
CA VAL A 134 46.88 3.60 1.12
C VAL A 134 46.67 4.98 0.50
N GLU A 135 46.87 5.13 -0.81
CA GLU A 135 46.72 6.39 -1.54
C GLU A 135 45.62 6.25 -2.59
N TYR A 136 44.60 7.10 -2.53
CA TYR A 136 43.52 7.12 -3.52
C TYR A 136 43.32 8.50 -4.10
N GLN A 137 42.96 8.53 -5.38
CA GLN A 137 42.60 9.74 -6.10
C GLN A 137 41.22 9.60 -6.73
N VAL A 138 40.39 10.62 -6.56
CA VAL A 138 39.06 10.69 -7.21
C VAL A 138 38.74 12.13 -7.61
N ASP A 139 38.34 12.31 -8.87
CA ASP A 139 37.78 13.58 -9.35
C ASP A 139 36.26 13.44 -9.44
N PHE A 140 35.53 14.41 -8.90
CA PHE A 140 34.08 14.52 -9.02
C PHE A 140 33.74 15.54 -10.11
N VAL A 141 33.17 15.06 -11.20
CA VAL A 141 32.90 15.89 -12.39
C VAL A 141 31.42 16.19 -12.47
N PHE A 142 31.10 17.49 -12.50
CA PHE A 142 29.75 18.01 -12.57
C PHE A 142 29.43 18.54 -13.98
N HIS A 143 28.19 18.45 -14.41
CA HIS A 143 27.63 19.34 -15.43
C HIS A 143 26.64 20.30 -14.79
N THR A 144 26.51 21.47 -15.38
CA THR A 144 25.43 22.39 -15.01
C THR A 144 24.09 21.73 -15.35
N ASP A 145 23.17 21.76 -14.40
CA ASP A 145 21.84 21.17 -14.52
C ASP A 145 20.82 22.15 -13.93
N ILE A 146 20.16 22.93 -14.78
CA ILE A 146 19.17 23.91 -14.31
C ILE A 146 17.95 23.15 -13.80
N GLN A 147 17.79 23.12 -12.49
CA GLN A 147 16.73 22.40 -11.79
C GLN A 147 15.66 23.40 -11.32
N ASP A 148 14.39 23.05 -11.54
CA ASP A 148 13.29 23.79 -10.96
C ASP A 148 13.19 23.54 -9.45
N SER A 149 12.76 24.56 -8.70
CA SER A 149 12.43 24.39 -7.27
C SER A 149 11.13 23.63 -7.02
N GLN A 150 10.35 23.41 -8.09
CA GLN A 150 9.20 22.53 -8.11
C GLN A 150 9.49 21.39 -9.06
N PHE A 151 9.57 20.17 -8.53
CA PHE A 151 9.95 19.00 -9.29
C PHE A 151 9.26 17.76 -8.71
N SER A 152 9.30 16.67 -9.46
CA SER A 152 8.70 15.40 -9.06
C SER A 152 9.73 14.29 -9.11
N PHE A 153 9.60 13.28 -8.25
CA PHE A 153 10.45 12.10 -8.26
C PHE A 153 9.65 10.86 -7.87
N LEU A 154 10.20 9.68 -8.18
CA LEU A 154 9.58 8.40 -7.88
C LEU A 154 10.12 7.79 -6.60
N VAL A 155 9.28 7.08 -5.86
CA VAL A 155 9.64 6.30 -4.68
C VAL A 155 9.11 4.86 -4.81
N ALA A 156 9.98 3.89 -4.53
CA ALA A 156 9.69 2.47 -4.41
C ALA A 156 10.31 1.91 -3.11
N SER A 157 9.85 0.76 -2.64
CA SER A 157 10.45 0.06 -1.48
C SER A 157 10.11 -1.42 -1.47
N ASP A 158 10.75 -2.18 -0.58
CA ASP A 158 10.38 -3.55 -0.21
C ASP A 158 10.19 -4.48 -1.44
N SER A 159 11.15 -4.41 -2.38
CA SER A 159 11.17 -5.27 -3.56
C SER A 159 11.33 -6.74 -3.19
N GLN A 160 12.13 -7.06 -2.15
CA GLN A 160 12.24 -8.37 -1.49
C GLN A 160 12.08 -9.60 -2.41
N PHE A 161 12.70 -9.58 -3.59
CA PHE A 161 12.61 -10.68 -4.54
C PHE A 161 13.58 -11.79 -4.16
N THR A 162 13.22 -13.02 -4.51
CA THR A 162 14.05 -14.21 -4.28
C THR A 162 14.35 -15.01 -5.54
N ARG A 163 13.70 -14.70 -6.67
CA ARG A 163 13.74 -15.54 -7.88
C ARG A 163 13.69 -14.70 -9.17
N PRO A 164 14.17 -15.23 -10.32
CA PRO A 164 14.18 -14.53 -11.60
C PRO A 164 12.80 -14.05 -12.09
N GLU A 165 11.72 -14.76 -11.79
CA GLU A 165 10.36 -14.36 -12.17
C GLU A 165 9.98 -12.98 -11.59
N ALA A 166 10.32 -12.77 -10.32
CA ALA A 166 10.13 -11.49 -9.64
C ALA A 166 11.08 -10.43 -10.19
N MET A 167 12.34 -10.79 -10.46
CA MET A 167 13.32 -9.89 -11.07
C MET A 167 12.82 -9.32 -12.41
N ILE A 168 12.39 -10.17 -13.35
CA ILE A 168 11.90 -9.75 -14.68
C ILE A 168 10.71 -8.80 -14.51
N SER A 169 9.78 -9.16 -13.62
CA SER A 169 8.57 -8.39 -13.40
C SER A 169 8.85 -7.01 -12.79
N ILE A 170 9.74 -6.91 -11.80
CA ILE A 170 10.14 -5.63 -11.20
C ILE A 170 10.94 -4.79 -12.21
N ALA A 171 11.81 -5.40 -13.01
CA ALA A 171 12.55 -4.70 -14.06
C ALA A 171 11.59 -4.07 -15.09
N LYS A 172 10.54 -4.77 -15.50
CA LYS A 172 9.48 -4.23 -16.36
C LYS A 172 8.70 -3.09 -15.68
N ASP A 173 8.40 -3.22 -14.39
CA ASP A 173 7.76 -2.13 -13.63
C ASP A 173 8.66 -0.89 -13.57
N PHE A 174 9.96 -1.04 -13.29
CA PHE A 174 10.92 0.07 -13.28
C PHE A 174 11.03 0.74 -14.65
N ALA A 175 11.14 -0.06 -15.71
CA ALA A 175 11.22 0.45 -17.06
C ALA A 175 9.95 1.17 -17.50
N GLN A 176 8.77 0.65 -17.14
CA GLN A 176 7.49 1.32 -17.38
C GLN A 176 7.38 2.62 -16.59
N MET A 177 7.57 2.57 -15.27
CA MET A 177 7.35 3.71 -14.39
C MET A 177 8.30 4.87 -14.69
N THR A 178 9.45 4.57 -15.28
CA THR A 178 10.44 5.55 -15.74
C THR A 178 10.40 5.81 -17.25
N GLU A 179 9.45 5.24 -18.00
CA GLU A 179 9.33 5.41 -19.46
C GLU A 179 9.12 6.88 -19.86
N GLU A 180 8.33 7.61 -19.06
CA GLU A 180 8.04 9.03 -19.26
C GLU A 180 8.91 9.92 -18.34
N ALA A 181 10.19 9.56 -18.19
CA ALA A 181 11.17 10.20 -17.30
C ALA A 181 11.38 11.71 -17.48
N LYS A 182 10.83 12.35 -18.52
CA LYS A 182 11.13 13.77 -18.82
C LYS A 182 10.73 14.73 -17.70
N ASP A 183 9.69 14.41 -16.94
CA ASP A 183 9.17 15.27 -15.87
C ASP A 183 9.60 14.80 -14.46
N LEU A 184 10.41 13.75 -14.36
CA LEU A 184 10.84 13.14 -13.09
C LEU A 184 12.36 13.30 -12.90
N ALA A 185 12.76 13.77 -11.72
CA ALA A 185 14.15 14.03 -11.40
C ALA A 185 14.99 12.76 -11.22
N PHE A 186 14.48 11.82 -10.42
CA PHE A 186 15.15 10.57 -10.07
C PHE A 186 14.14 9.55 -9.52
N LEU A 187 14.60 8.31 -9.35
CA LEU A 187 13.93 7.26 -8.58
C LEU A 187 14.65 7.06 -7.25
N MET A 188 13.92 6.90 -6.17
CA MET A 188 14.46 6.52 -4.87
C MET A 188 13.89 5.18 -4.42
N THR A 189 14.74 4.31 -3.88
CA THR A 189 14.32 3.07 -3.22
C THR A 189 14.57 3.17 -1.71
N VAL A 190 13.59 2.79 -0.88
CA VAL A 190 13.63 2.99 0.58
C VAL A 190 13.85 1.67 1.33
N GLY A 191 14.91 0.95 0.95
CA GLY A 191 15.34 -0.28 1.61
C GLY A 191 14.58 -1.55 1.22
N ASP A 192 15.08 -2.68 1.72
CA ASP A 192 14.60 -4.04 1.44
C ASP A 192 14.52 -4.32 -0.06
N LEU A 193 15.61 -3.99 -0.75
CA LEU A 193 15.76 -4.17 -2.19
C LEU A 193 15.76 -5.66 -2.54
N THR A 194 16.41 -6.46 -1.69
CA THR A 194 16.53 -7.92 -1.79
C THR A 194 15.88 -8.59 -0.58
N MET A 195 15.68 -9.91 -0.62
CA MET A 195 15.13 -10.64 0.54
C MET A 195 16.18 -10.96 1.60
N SER A 196 17.39 -11.31 1.15
CA SER A 196 18.46 -11.86 1.99
C SER A 196 19.79 -11.14 1.82
N GLY A 197 19.97 -10.29 0.80
CA GLY A 197 21.23 -9.62 0.54
C GLY A 197 22.34 -10.50 -0.01
N THR A 198 22.02 -11.65 -0.62
CA THR A 198 23.03 -12.53 -1.23
C THR A 198 23.59 -11.93 -2.51
N HIS A 199 24.82 -12.29 -2.85
CA HIS A 199 25.46 -11.86 -4.09
C HIS A 199 24.64 -12.21 -5.35
N TYR A 200 23.96 -13.36 -5.35
CA TYR A 200 23.02 -13.75 -6.42
C TYR A 200 21.81 -12.79 -6.51
N GLN A 201 21.23 -12.38 -5.38
CA GLN A 201 20.16 -11.39 -5.38
C GLN A 201 20.64 -10.01 -5.83
N TRP A 202 21.88 -9.63 -5.53
CA TRP A 202 22.47 -8.40 -6.04
C TRP A 202 22.74 -8.43 -7.55
N ASP A 203 23.10 -9.58 -8.12
CA ASP A 203 23.20 -9.73 -9.59
C ASP A 203 21.83 -9.57 -10.27
N MET A 204 20.77 -10.08 -9.64
CA MET A 204 19.40 -9.83 -10.09
C MET A 204 19.02 -8.34 -9.95
N TYR A 205 19.39 -7.70 -8.83
CA TYR A 205 19.14 -6.27 -8.63
C TYR A 205 19.82 -5.41 -9.70
N ASP A 206 21.02 -5.78 -10.15
CA ASP A 206 21.70 -5.08 -11.24
C ASP A 206 20.87 -5.02 -12.54
N GLN A 207 20.10 -6.07 -12.83
CA GLN A 207 19.17 -6.09 -13.96
C GLN A 207 17.98 -5.17 -13.71
N ILE A 208 17.41 -5.19 -12.49
CA ILE A 208 16.27 -4.34 -12.10
C ILE A 208 16.65 -2.86 -12.19
N GLN A 209 17.73 -2.45 -11.53
CA GLN A 209 18.17 -1.05 -11.58
C GLN A 209 18.58 -0.63 -12.99
N GLY A 210 19.15 -1.54 -13.77
CA GLY A 210 19.56 -1.29 -15.15
C GLY A 210 18.39 -1.05 -16.12
N ALA A 211 17.17 -1.42 -15.73
CA ALA A 211 15.95 -1.19 -16.50
C ALA A 211 15.35 0.22 -16.30
N SER A 212 15.77 0.93 -15.24
CA SER A 212 15.33 2.30 -14.99
C SER A 212 15.94 3.29 -15.99
N GLN A 213 15.13 4.24 -16.46
CA GLN A 213 15.59 5.39 -17.25
C GLN A 213 15.99 6.59 -16.40
N LEU A 214 15.81 6.52 -15.08
CA LEU A 214 16.17 7.56 -14.12
C LEU A 214 17.40 7.15 -13.30
N PRO A 215 18.20 8.12 -12.81
CA PRO A 215 19.17 7.82 -11.76
C PRO A 215 18.44 7.31 -10.51
N ILE A 216 19.03 6.33 -9.84
CA ILE A 216 18.46 5.69 -8.66
C ILE A 216 19.28 6.03 -7.41
N TYR A 217 18.61 6.54 -6.38
CA TYR A 217 19.14 6.66 -5.04
C TYR A 217 18.63 5.50 -4.18
N ASN A 218 19.55 4.64 -3.74
CA ASN A 218 19.21 3.45 -2.97
C ASN A 218 19.38 3.71 -1.47
N SER A 219 18.42 3.24 -0.67
CA SER A 219 18.56 3.11 0.77
C SER A 219 18.68 1.64 1.16
N PHE A 220 19.33 1.38 2.30
CA PHE A 220 19.45 0.04 2.87
C PHE A 220 18.22 -0.29 3.72
N GLY A 221 17.70 -1.50 3.60
CA GLY A 221 16.78 -2.10 4.59
C GLY A 221 17.33 -3.41 5.13
N GLY A 222 16.87 -3.82 6.30
CA GLY A 222 17.43 -4.99 6.99
C GLY A 222 17.48 -6.29 6.15
N HIS A 223 16.59 -6.48 5.18
CA HIS A 223 16.63 -7.64 4.30
C HIS A 223 17.83 -7.67 3.36
N ASP A 224 18.43 -6.51 3.09
CA ASP A 224 19.63 -6.35 2.25
C ASP A 224 20.92 -6.88 2.90
N GLY A 225 20.89 -7.24 4.19
CA GLY A 225 22.06 -7.73 4.94
C GLY A 225 21.85 -9.06 5.65
N ASN A 226 20.76 -9.77 5.37
CA ASN A 226 20.31 -10.92 6.17
C ASN A 226 21.15 -12.20 6.03
N CYS A 227 21.88 -12.38 4.92
CA CYS A 227 22.63 -13.60 4.61
C CYS A 227 23.96 -13.73 5.37
N LEU A 228 24.48 -12.62 5.90
CA LEU A 228 25.75 -12.60 6.62
C LEU A 228 25.58 -12.98 8.09
N THR A 229 26.63 -13.52 8.69
CA THR A 229 26.70 -13.81 10.13
C THR A 229 27.99 -13.23 10.73
N PRO A 230 27.91 -12.21 11.61
CA PRO A 230 26.69 -11.47 11.96
C PRO A 230 26.09 -10.75 10.74
N ARG A 231 24.80 -10.42 10.82
CA ARG A 231 24.12 -9.65 9.75
C ARG A 231 24.73 -8.27 9.66
N SER A 232 25.01 -7.79 8.45
CA SER A 232 25.62 -6.47 8.25
C SER A 232 25.32 -5.87 6.88
N THR A 233 25.68 -4.61 6.69
CA THR A 233 25.60 -3.87 5.42
C THR A 233 26.65 -4.26 4.38
N LEU A 234 27.60 -5.16 4.69
CA LEU A 234 28.79 -5.38 3.85
C LEU A 234 28.47 -5.77 2.39
N ASN A 235 27.55 -6.70 2.16
CA ASN A 235 27.20 -7.06 0.77
C ASN A 235 26.57 -5.90 0.01
N TYR A 236 25.73 -5.10 0.68
CA TYR A 236 25.20 -3.86 0.14
C TYR A 236 26.33 -2.87 -0.20
N GLU A 237 27.32 -2.73 0.69
CA GLU A 237 28.48 -1.86 0.47
C GLU A 237 29.30 -2.27 -0.75
N LEU A 238 29.54 -3.58 -0.92
CA LEU A 238 30.30 -4.15 -2.04
C LEU A 238 29.57 -3.98 -3.38
N ARG A 239 28.23 -4.04 -3.38
CA ARG A 239 27.41 -4.08 -4.61
C ARG A 239 26.79 -2.75 -4.98
N ILE A 240 26.22 -2.04 -4.01
CA ILE A 240 25.48 -0.80 -4.20
C ILE A 240 26.37 0.40 -3.94
N GLY A 241 26.85 0.58 -2.70
CA GLY A 241 27.58 1.79 -2.32
C GLY A 241 27.43 2.14 -0.84
N PRO A 242 27.63 3.41 -0.45
CA PRO A 242 27.54 3.83 0.94
C PRO A 242 26.13 3.57 1.51
N PRO A 243 26.01 3.00 2.73
CA PRO A 243 24.71 2.70 3.33
C PRO A 243 23.99 3.95 3.84
N TYR A 244 24.69 5.09 3.98
CA TYR A 244 24.16 6.40 4.34
C TYR A 244 24.86 7.49 3.53
N TYR A 245 24.12 8.48 3.03
CA TYR A 245 24.64 9.61 2.25
C TYR A 245 23.58 10.72 2.06
N SER A 246 23.99 11.87 1.52
CA SER A 246 23.11 13.02 1.24
C SER A 246 23.41 13.63 -0.13
N TRP A 247 22.45 14.39 -0.66
CA TRP A 247 22.58 15.17 -1.90
C TRP A 247 21.60 16.34 -1.89
N ASP A 248 21.81 17.34 -2.75
CA ASP A 248 20.85 18.41 -2.96
C ASP A 248 20.24 18.31 -4.37
N TYR A 249 18.96 18.67 -4.51
CA TYR A 249 18.30 18.79 -5.81
C TYR A 249 17.20 19.85 -5.74
N GLY A 250 17.15 20.76 -6.71
CA GLY A 250 16.08 21.76 -6.80
C GLY A 250 15.94 22.64 -5.55
N GLY A 251 17.02 22.87 -4.80
CA GLY A 251 17.01 23.63 -3.55
C GLY A 251 16.51 22.85 -2.33
N VAL A 252 16.33 21.53 -2.44
CA VAL A 252 15.99 20.63 -1.33
C VAL A 252 17.19 19.79 -0.98
N HIS A 253 17.46 19.64 0.32
CA HIS A 253 18.48 18.73 0.83
C HIS A 253 17.86 17.37 1.14
N PHE A 254 18.42 16.30 0.58
CA PHE A 254 18.00 14.92 0.80
C PHE A 254 19.04 14.20 1.63
N VAL A 255 18.59 13.45 2.64
CA VAL A 255 19.46 12.65 3.51
C VAL A 255 18.87 11.26 3.70
N GLN A 256 19.71 10.23 3.58
CA GLN A 256 19.31 8.84 3.80
C GLN A 256 20.30 8.12 4.71
N PHE A 257 19.80 7.31 5.65
CA PHE A 257 20.62 6.61 6.62
C PHE A 257 19.96 5.33 7.16
N VAL A 258 20.78 4.45 7.74
CA VAL A 258 20.34 3.15 8.27
C VAL A 258 19.70 3.33 9.65
N THR A 259 18.44 2.92 9.76
CA THR A 259 17.71 2.89 11.03
C THR A 259 17.89 1.58 11.79
N GLU A 260 18.23 0.51 11.09
CA GLU A 260 18.45 -0.83 11.64
C GLU A 260 19.89 -0.96 12.14
N HIS A 261 20.19 -0.20 13.19
CA HIS A 261 21.53 -0.06 13.78
C HIS A 261 22.30 -1.38 13.98
N ARG A 262 21.59 -2.50 14.21
CA ARG A 262 22.20 -3.84 14.33
C ARG A 262 23.02 -4.28 13.11
N TYR A 263 22.80 -3.70 11.93
CA TYR A 263 23.54 -4.04 10.69
C TYR A 263 24.82 -3.21 10.48
N LEU A 264 25.08 -2.17 11.30
CA LEU A 264 26.26 -1.31 11.18
C LEU A 264 27.37 -1.60 12.21
N GLY A 265 27.09 -2.41 13.24
CA GLY A 265 27.97 -2.52 14.42
C GLY A 265 28.11 -1.19 15.20
N GLU A 266 28.78 -1.21 16.35
CA GLU A 266 28.87 -0.04 17.25
C GLU A 266 29.68 1.13 16.64
N ARG A 267 30.81 0.83 16.00
CA ARG A 267 31.64 1.84 15.32
C ARG A 267 30.91 2.43 14.13
N GLY A 268 30.27 1.62 13.30
CA GLY A 268 29.49 2.09 12.15
C GLY A 268 28.33 2.99 12.56
N GLN A 269 27.61 2.66 13.64
CA GLN A 269 26.57 3.53 14.22
C GLN A 269 27.14 4.89 14.63
N THR A 270 28.26 4.89 15.38
CA THR A 270 28.91 6.14 15.82
C THR A 270 29.35 7.00 14.65
N ARG A 271 29.91 6.39 13.58
CA ARG A 271 30.30 7.12 12.37
C ARG A 271 29.10 7.74 11.66
N GLN A 272 28.01 6.97 11.48
CA GLN A 272 26.78 7.47 10.87
C GLN A 272 26.20 8.65 11.66
N ASP A 273 26.14 8.55 12.99
CA ASP A 273 25.56 9.60 13.84
C ASP A 273 26.38 10.91 13.75
N LYS A 274 27.72 10.81 13.80
CA LYS A 274 28.61 11.96 13.60
C LYS A 274 28.46 12.57 12.21
N TRP A 275 28.40 11.74 11.18
CA TRP A 275 28.20 12.20 9.81
C TRP A 275 26.87 12.92 9.66
N LEU A 276 25.77 12.35 10.16
CA LEU A 276 24.44 12.94 10.06
C LEU A 276 24.38 14.29 10.79
N GLU A 277 25.00 14.41 11.96
CA GLU A 277 25.11 15.67 12.67
C GLU A 277 25.94 16.71 11.88
N ALA A 278 27.06 16.30 11.30
CA ALA A 278 27.91 17.18 10.49
C ALA A 278 27.20 17.65 9.21
N ASP A 279 26.49 16.76 8.52
CA ASP A 279 25.76 17.03 7.29
C ASP A 279 24.64 18.04 7.52
N LEU A 280 23.79 17.79 8.52
CA LEU A 280 22.70 18.69 8.84
C LEU A 280 23.21 20.06 9.28
N LYS A 281 24.31 20.16 10.05
CA LYS A 281 24.90 21.46 10.42
C LYS A 281 25.39 22.29 9.23
N MET A 282 25.72 21.65 8.11
CA MET A 282 26.12 22.34 6.88
C MET A 282 24.92 22.79 6.03
N VAL A 283 23.70 22.33 6.34
CA VAL A 283 22.49 22.75 5.64
C VAL A 283 22.17 24.19 6.00
N VAL A 284 22.06 25.04 4.97
CA VAL A 284 21.69 26.45 5.14
C VAL A 284 20.32 26.54 5.84
N PRO A 285 20.14 27.44 6.82
CA PRO A 285 18.85 27.64 7.48
C PRO A 285 17.72 27.86 6.48
N GLU A 286 16.53 27.33 6.79
CA GLU A 286 15.33 27.33 5.93
C GLU A 286 15.36 26.46 4.66
N THR A 287 16.50 25.86 4.31
CA THR A 287 16.55 24.84 3.25
C THR A 287 15.64 23.67 3.62
N PRO A 288 14.67 23.29 2.77
CA PRO A 288 13.83 22.14 3.02
C PRO A 288 14.64 20.85 3.06
N VAL A 289 14.37 19.99 4.04
CA VAL A 289 15.01 18.69 4.21
C VAL A 289 14.00 17.56 3.99
N ILE A 290 14.36 16.61 3.14
CA ILE A 290 13.65 15.34 2.98
C ILE A 290 14.53 14.22 3.50
N VAL A 291 13.95 13.40 4.38
CA VAL A 291 14.66 12.30 5.02
C VAL A 291 14.11 11.00 4.47
N ALA A 292 15.00 10.06 4.15
CA ALA A 292 14.60 8.73 3.74
C ALA A 292 15.25 7.67 4.63
N THR A 293 14.43 6.82 5.24
CA THR A 293 14.89 5.73 6.09
C THR A 293 13.95 4.54 5.92
N HIS A 294 14.46 3.32 6.01
CA HIS A 294 13.61 2.15 5.86
C HIS A 294 12.49 2.11 6.91
N TYR A 295 12.79 2.37 8.18
CA TYR A 295 11.77 2.51 9.22
C TYR A 295 11.26 3.97 9.35
N PRO A 296 9.96 4.18 9.62
CA PRO A 296 9.45 5.46 10.10
C PRO A 296 10.20 5.93 11.36
N LEU A 297 10.54 7.21 11.43
CA LEU A 297 11.30 7.78 12.54
C LEU A 297 10.37 8.03 13.75
N LYS A 298 10.95 8.01 14.95
CA LYS A 298 10.21 8.34 16.19
C LYS A 298 9.85 9.82 16.23
N ALA A 299 8.75 10.14 16.91
CA ALA A 299 8.27 11.53 17.05
C ALA A 299 9.34 12.49 17.58
N ASP A 300 10.08 12.07 18.61
CA ASP A 300 11.14 12.88 19.25
C ASP A 300 12.25 13.29 18.28
N TRP A 301 12.51 12.49 17.23
CA TRP A 301 13.50 12.86 16.21
C TRP A 301 13.06 14.13 15.47
N PHE A 302 11.80 14.21 15.05
CA PHE A 302 11.26 15.39 14.38
C PHE A 302 11.23 16.60 15.31
N ASP A 303 10.83 16.40 16.56
CA ASP A 303 10.77 17.47 17.56
C ASP A 303 12.16 18.03 17.85
N GLN A 304 13.17 17.15 17.96
CA GLN A 304 14.57 17.54 18.09
C GLN A 304 15.03 18.35 16.87
N ARG A 305 14.81 17.86 15.64
CA ARG A 305 15.26 18.57 14.43
C ARG A 305 14.62 19.93 14.28
N LYS A 306 13.34 20.05 14.63
CA LYS A 306 12.63 21.33 14.66
C LYS A 306 13.25 22.28 15.69
N ALA A 307 13.60 21.79 16.88
CA ALA A 307 14.25 22.59 17.92
C ALA A 307 15.66 23.05 17.53
N GLU A 308 16.37 22.25 16.72
CA GLU A 308 17.67 22.58 16.13
C GLU A 308 17.57 23.58 14.95
N GLY A 309 16.36 23.92 14.50
CA GLY A 309 16.11 24.86 13.41
C GLY A 309 16.07 24.23 12.01
N PHE A 310 16.08 22.90 11.91
CA PHE A 310 15.98 22.21 10.63
C PHE A 310 14.55 22.13 10.12
N LYS A 311 14.38 22.39 8.83
CA LYS A 311 13.08 22.41 8.16
C LYS A 311 12.82 21.07 7.46
N VAL A 312 12.52 20.05 8.25
CA VAL A 312 12.07 18.76 7.69
C VAL A 312 10.69 18.94 7.09
N ILE A 313 10.54 18.67 5.79
CA ILE A 313 9.28 18.84 5.04
C ILE A 313 8.62 17.51 4.69
N CYS A 314 9.34 16.39 4.77
CA CYS A 314 8.81 15.06 4.51
C CYS A 314 9.77 13.98 5.02
N GLN A 315 9.21 12.86 5.48
CA GLN A 315 9.94 11.59 5.58
C GLN A 315 9.41 10.60 4.53
N LEU A 316 10.31 9.94 3.81
CA LEU A 316 10.04 8.74 3.01
C LEU A 316 10.40 7.50 3.83
N ALA A 317 9.49 6.56 3.96
CA ALA A 317 9.65 5.35 4.76
C ALA A 317 9.02 4.10 4.12
N ALA A 318 9.32 2.93 4.69
CA ALA A 318 8.90 1.61 4.21
C ALA A 318 8.67 0.63 5.37
N HIS A 319 9.09 -0.63 5.23
CA HIS A 319 9.13 -1.70 6.23
C HIS A 319 7.78 -2.31 6.62
N TRP A 320 6.73 -1.50 6.80
CA TRP A 320 5.47 -1.97 7.35
C TRP A 320 4.53 -2.63 6.34
N HIS A 321 4.96 -2.73 5.07
CA HIS A 321 4.20 -3.30 3.96
C HIS A 321 2.78 -2.73 3.85
N CYS A 322 2.66 -1.43 4.12
CA CYS A 322 1.40 -0.71 4.10
C CYS A 322 1.57 0.59 3.32
N VAL A 323 0.48 1.05 2.74
CA VAL A 323 0.45 2.36 2.08
C VAL A 323 -0.11 3.37 3.07
N GLN A 324 0.69 4.30 3.59
CA GLN A 324 0.26 5.23 4.63
C GLN A 324 0.84 6.63 4.52
N VAL A 325 0.07 7.61 4.99
CA VAL A 325 0.57 8.94 5.35
C VAL A 325 0.34 9.17 6.84
N GLY A 326 1.42 9.07 7.60
CA GLY A 326 1.47 9.55 8.98
C GLY A 326 1.86 11.03 9.01
N SER A 327 1.93 11.63 10.20
CA SER A 327 2.56 12.93 10.34
C SER A 327 3.05 13.24 11.75
N ARG A 328 4.02 14.14 11.85
CA ARG A 328 4.42 14.79 13.10
C ARG A 328 4.57 16.28 12.86
N GLY A 329 3.82 17.12 13.58
CA GLY A 329 3.88 18.57 13.42
C GLY A 329 3.60 19.05 11.99
N SER A 330 2.66 18.40 11.30
CA SER A 330 2.32 18.60 9.88
C SER A 330 3.36 18.14 8.86
N VAL A 331 4.49 17.57 9.29
CA VAL A 331 5.44 16.89 8.40
C VAL A 331 4.85 15.55 7.98
N PRO A 332 4.56 15.30 6.70
CA PRO A 332 4.07 14.02 6.24
C PRO A 332 5.15 12.94 6.34
N VAL A 333 4.74 11.74 6.74
CA VAL A 333 5.56 10.53 6.73
C VAL A 333 4.93 9.57 5.73
N LEU A 334 5.58 9.42 4.57
CA LEU A 334 5.07 8.67 3.43
C LEU A 334 5.59 7.24 3.47
N ILE A 335 4.70 6.29 3.71
CA ILE A 335 4.97 4.86 3.62
C ILE A 335 4.40 4.36 2.30
N THR A 336 5.26 3.75 1.48
CA THR A 336 4.89 3.22 0.16
C THR A 336 4.76 1.71 0.23
N ALA A 337 3.83 1.14 -0.55
CA ALA A 337 3.66 -0.31 -0.63
C ALA A 337 4.91 -0.99 -1.21
N PRO A 338 5.08 -2.30 -0.95
CA PRO A 338 6.12 -3.07 -1.61
C PRO A 338 5.99 -3.00 -3.14
N ALA A 339 7.13 -2.88 -3.82
CA ALA A 339 7.20 -2.92 -5.27
C ALA A 339 6.76 -4.29 -5.79
N ARG A 340 7.32 -5.40 -5.26
CA ARG A 340 6.88 -6.80 -5.43
C ARG A 340 7.46 -7.76 -4.36
N GLY A 341 7.01 -7.69 -3.11
CA GLY A 341 7.50 -8.57 -2.04
C GLY A 341 6.73 -9.88 -1.87
N SER A 342 7.43 -11.02 -1.78
CA SER A 342 6.82 -12.33 -1.43
C SER A 342 6.40 -12.43 0.03
N ASP A 343 6.95 -11.56 0.89
CA ASP A 343 6.89 -11.69 2.34
C ASP A 343 5.54 -11.21 2.92
N TRP A 344 4.71 -10.42 2.19
CA TRP A 344 3.48 -9.79 2.72
C TRP A 344 2.18 -9.83 1.86
N GLY A 345 2.07 -10.74 0.89
CA GLY A 345 0.82 -11.09 0.19
C GLY A 345 0.08 -9.98 -0.55
N SER A 346 -1.27 -10.03 -0.61
CA SER A 346 -2.09 -9.50 -1.71
C SER A 346 -2.19 -7.97 -1.87
N TYR A 347 -1.21 -7.16 -1.47
CA TYR A 347 -1.22 -5.73 -1.78
C TYR A 347 -0.98 -5.48 -3.27
N SER A 348 -1.73 -4.55 -3.86
CA SER A 348 -1.48 -4.11 -5.23
C SER A 348 -0.16 -3.34 -5.30
N ASN A 349 0.78 -3.85 -6.10
CA ASN A 349 2.07 -3.27 -6.43
C ASN A 349 1.89 -1.80 -6.80
N ALA A 350 2.52 -0.90 -6.05
CA ALA A 350 2.36 0.52 -6.23
C ALA A 350 3.66 1.29 -6.01
N TYR A 351 3.82 2.35 -6.79
CA TYR A 351 4.93 3.29 -6.72
C TYR A 351 4.38 4.66 -6.36
N ARG A 352 5.16 5.46 -5.63
CA ARG A 352 4.71 6.79 -5.21
C ARG A 352 5.41 7.86 -6.02
N TRP A 353 4.63 8.72 -6.65
CA TRP A 353 5.11 9.97 -7.22
C TRP A 353 5.09 11.00 -6.11
N VAL A 354 6.21 11.65 -5.85
CA VAL A 354 6.33 12.71 -4.84
C VAL A 354 6.56 14.02 -5.58
N HIS A 355 5.78 15.03 -5.23
CA HIS A 355 5.79 16.35 -5.84
C HIS A 355 6.24 17.38 -4.82
N ILE A 356 7.34 18.05 -5.12
CA ILE A 356 7.79 19.23 -4.39
C ILE A 356 7.16 20.45 -5.04
N THR A 357 6.33 21.16 -4.28
CA THR A 357 5.58 22.31 -4.78
C THR A 357 5.80 23.52 -3.88
N SER A 358 5.42 24.71 -4.34
CA SER A 358 5.42 25.91 -3.50
C SER A 358 4.53 25.81 -2.25
N ASN A 359 3.56 24.88 -2.24
CA ASN A 359 2.63 24.65 -1.14
C ASN A 359 3.03 23.49 -0.23
N GLY A 360 4.23 22.92 -0.40
CA GLY A 360 4.73 21.77 0.34
C GLY A 360 4.77 20.48 -0.49
N VAL A 361 4.75 19.34 0.20
CA VAL A 361 4.88 18.02 -0.41
C VAL A 361 3.51 17.43 -0.73
N ARG A 362 3.31 17.05 -2.00
CA ARG A 362 2.17 16.23 -2.43
C ARG A 362 2.65 14.88 -2.92
N SER A 363 1.76 13.89 -3.01
CA SER A 363 2.12 12.63 -3.64
C SER A 363 0.95 11.96 -4.35
N ASP A 364 1.20 11.26 -5.44
CA ASP A 364 0.23 10.38 -6.09
C ASP A 364 0.72 8.94 -6.01
N LEU A 365 -0.11 8.03 -5.51
CA LEU A 365 0.17 6.61 -5.57
C LEU A 365 -0.26 6.04 -6.92
N ARG A 366 0.59 5.19 -7.51
CA ARG A 366 0.41 4.67 -8.86
C ARG A 366 0.54 3.17 -8.85
N VAL A 367 -0.55 2.48 -9.19
CA VAL A 367 -0.53 1.04 -9.37
C VAL A 367 0.26 0.68 -10.63
N ALA A 368 1.15 -0.31 -10.52
CA ALA A 368 2.03 -0.76 -11.59
C ALA A 368 1.38 -1.80 -12.54
N GLY A 369 2.04 -2.07 -13.67
CA GLY A 369 1.66 -3.14 -14.60
C GLY A 369 0.37 -2.86 -15.37
N GLN A 370 0.03 -1.59 -15.58
CA GLN A 370 -1.14 -1.15 -16.35
C GLN A 370 -0.71 -0.35 -17.57
N TYR A 371 -1.09 -0.82 -18.75
CA TYR A 371 -0.73 -0.21 -20.01
C TYR A 371 -2.00 0.17 -20.77
N GLN A 372 -2.24 1.47 -20.95
CA GLN A 372 -3.36 2.00 -21.74
C GLN A 372 -4.70 1.28 -21.45
N ARG A 373 -5.00 1.01 -20.18
CA ARG A 373 -6.22 0.32 -19.77
C ARG A 373 -7.42 1.19 -20.13
N LEU A 374 -8.43 0.58 -20.74
CA LEU A 374 -9.69 1.23 -21.13
C LEU A 374 -10.82 0.19 -21.10
N GLU A 375 -11.62 0.19 -20.04
CA GLU A 375 -12.61 -0.87 -19.76
C GLU A 375 -13.89 -0.29 -19.17
N VAL A 376 -15.04 -0.62 -19.76
CA VAL A 376 -16.37 -0.33 -19.15
C VAL A 376 -16.65 -1.40 -18.11
N ILE A 377 -16.86 -1.00 -16.86
CA ILE A 377 -17.20 -1.90 -15.75
C ILE A 377 -18.67 -1.81 -15.35
N SER A 378 -19.33 -0.68 -15.63
CA SER A 378 -20.78 -0.53 -15.56
C SER A 378 -21.28 0.33 -16.73
N PRO A 379 -22.34 -0.09 -17.44
CA PRO A 379 -22.85 -1.45 -17.51
C PRO A 379 -21.77 -2.48 -17.88
N ALA A 380 -21.88 -3.69 -17.32
CA ALA A 380 -20.96 -4.80 -17.64
C ALA A 380 -21.35 -5.46 -18.97
N VAL A 381 -21.57 -6.77 -19.02
CA VAL A 381 -22.02 -7.47 -20.25
C VAL A 381 -23.52 -7.39 -20.48
N ALA A 382 -24.31 -7.13 -19.43
CA ALA A 382 -25.75 -6.97 -19.50
C ALA A 382 -26.22 -5.90 -18.50
N THR A 383 -27.35 -5.25 -18.79
CA THR A 383 -28.04 -4.30 -17.91
C THR A 383 -29.53 -4.21 -18.24
N THR A 384 -30.29 -3.46 -17.46
CA THR A 384 -31.73 -3.26 -17.60
C THR A 384 -32.06 -1.97 -18.34
N LEU A 385 -33.34 -1.78 -18.68
CA LEU A 385 -33.88 -0.50 -19.10
C LEU A 385 -33.80 0.55 -17.99
N GLY A 386 -33.95 1.81 -18.38
CA GLY A 386 -33.97 2.96 -17.46
C GLY A 386 -32.58 3.51 -17.13
N GLN A 387 -32.50 4.43 -16.17
CA GLN A 387 -31.26 5.12 -15.85
C GLN A 387 -30.28 4.20 -15.13
N GLN A 388 -29.03 4.18 -15.59
CA GLN A 388 -27.93 3.31 -15.16
C GLN A 388 -26.64 4.12 -15.05
N PRO A 389 -25.78 3.83 -14.05
CA PRO A 389 -24.48 4.50 -13.96
C PRO A 389 -23.50 3.94 -15.00
N ILE A 390 -22.85 4.83 -15.76
CA ILE A 390 -21.64 4.48 -16.49
C ILE A 390 -20.46 4.60 -15.53
N ARG A 391 -19.69 3.51 -15.43
CA ARG A 391 -18.40 3.48 -14.73
C ARG A 391 -17.37 2.83 -15.63
N LEU A 392 -16.26 3.52 -15.83
CA LEU A 392 -15.18 3.12 -16.73
C LEU A 392 -13.83 3.25 -16.03
N LEU A 393 -12.92 2.32 -16.31
CA LEU A 393 -11.52 2.39 -15.91
C LEU A 393 -10.68 2.86 -17.10
N ALA A 394 -10.03 4.01 -16.98
CA ALA A 394 -9.02 4.48 -17.93
C ALA A 394 -7.74 4.85 -17.18
N TYR A 395 -6.66 4.10 -17.45
CA TYR A 395 -5.42 4.22 -16.68
C TYR A 395 -4.20 3.69 -17.41
N ASP A 396 -3.08 4.34 -17.17
CA ASP A 396 -1.75 3.84 -17.48
C ASP A 396 -0.88 4.08 -16.23
N SER A 397 0.11 3.24 -15.95
CA SER A 397 0.92 3.39 -14.73
C SER A 397 1.87 4.59 -14.83
N ALA A 398 2.43 4.82 -16.02
CA ALA A 398 3.38 5.90 -16.29
C ALA A 398 2.70 7.20 -16.73
N LYS A 399 1.48 7.12 -17.31
CA LYS A 399 0.79 8.26 -17.93
C LYS A 399 -0.50 8.65 -17.20
N LYS A 400 -0.78 9.95 -17.15
CA LYS A 400 -2.04 10.53 -16.69
C LYS A 400 -3.02 10.63 -17.87
N VAL A 401 -4.16 9.96 -17.76
CA VAL A 401 -5.25 10.09 -18.74
C VAL A 401 -5.92 11.44 -18.57
N LYS A 402 -6.04 12.21 -19.65
CA LYS A 402 -6.57 13.58 -19.67
C LYS A 402 -8.04 13.65 -20.03
N THR A 403 -8.49 12.85 -21.00
CA THR A 403 -9.88 12.84 -21.46
C THR A 403 -10.32 11.44 -21.84
N VAL A 404 -11.59 11.12 -21.60
CA VAL A 404 -12.24 9.92 -22.14
C VAL A 404 -13.54 10.32 -22.81
N ARG A 405 -13.74 9.89 -24.05
CA ARG A 405 -14.97 10.07 -24.82
C ARG A 405 -15.63 8.72 -25.07
N CYS A 406 -16.96 8.67 -24.96
CA CYS A 406 -17.76 7.51 -25.30
C CYS A 406 -18.77 7.84 -26.40
N ARG A 407 -18.79 7.02 -27.46
CA ARG A 407 -19.84 6.95 -28.46
C ARG A 407 -20.72 5.73 -28.18
N LEU A 408 -22.00 5.95 -27.96
CA LEU A 408 -23.00 4.92 -27.71
C LEU A 408 -23.85 4.73 -28.96
N ALA A 409 -23.79 3.54 -29.57
CA ALA A 409 -24.72 3.16 -30.63
C ALA A 409 -25.84 2.30 -30.05
N ASP A 410 -27.09 2.71 -30.29
CA ASP A 410 -28.27 1.92 -29.95
C ASP A 410 -28.47 0.73 -30.92
N PRO A 411 -29.36 -0.22 -30.63
CA PRO A 411 -29.68 -1.34 -31.51
C PRO A 411 -30.14 -0.96 -32.93
N ASN A 412 -30.59 0.28 -33.15
CA ASN A 412 -31.00 0.81 -34.45
C ASN A 412 -29.86 1.55 -35.19
N GLY A 413 -28.67 1.64 -34.59
CA GLY A 413 -27.50 2.34 -35.14
C GLY A 413 -27.49 3.85 -34.89
N VAL A 414 -28.34 4.38 -34.01
CA VAL A 414 -28.30 5.79 -33.60
C VAL A 414 -27.14 6.00 -32.64
N ILE A 415 -26.23 6.91 -32.99
CA ILE A 415 -25.02 7.19 -32.21
C ILE A 415 -25.18 8.48 -31.40
N GLN A 416 -24.86 8.40 -30.12
CA GLN A 416 -24.72 9.55 -29.22
C GLN A 416 -23.29 9.61 -28.69
N SER A 417 -22.74 10.82 -28.51
CA SER A 417 -21.39 11.01 -27.97
C SER A 417 -21.42 11.79 -26.67
N THR A 418 -20.63 11.38 -25.69
CA THR A 418 -20.46 12.09 -24.43
C THR A 418 -19.00 12.05 -23.97
N ASP A 419 -18.54 13.12 -23.33
CA ASP A 419 -17.25 13.14 -22.64
C ASP A 419 -17.48 12.70 -21.19
N LEU A 420 -16.75 11.68 -20.74
CA LEU A 420 -16.88 11.20 -19.37
C LEU A 420 -16.15 12.14 -18.41
N LYS A 421 -16.59 12.15 -17.16
CA LYS A 421 -15.98 12.93 -16.09
C LYS A 421 -15.06 12.05 -15.25
N LEU A 422 -13.84 12.50 -15.00
CA LEU A 422 -12.96 11.89 -14.00
C LEU A 422 -13.62 12.00 -12.62
N ASP A 423 -13.64 10.90 -11.87
CA ASP A 423 -14.31 10.82 -10.56
C ASP A 423 -13.38 10.31 -9.44
N GLY A 424 -12.27 9.65 -9.83
CA GLY A 424 -11.24 9.10 -8.94
C GLY A 424 -9.91 8.98 -9.69
N ASP A 425 -8.91 8.29 -9.15
CA ASP A 425 -7.55 8.23 -9.73
C ASP A 425 -7.49 7.67 -11.16
N TRP A 426 -8.50 6.87 -11.51
CA TRP A 426 -8.57 6.13 -12.77
C TRP A 426 -9.99 5.76 -13.20
N THR A 427 -10.98 6.19 -12.43
CA THR A 427 -12.39 5.91 -12.68
C THR A 427 -13.07 7.12 -13.31
N TRP A 428 -13.80 6.86 -14.38
CA TRP A 428 -14.55 7.83 -15.14
C TRP A 428 -16.04 7.50 -15.08
N LYS A 429 -16.88 8.54 -15.03
CA LYS A 429 -18.33 8.39 -14.88
C LYS A 429 -19.12 9.14 -15.94
N GLU A 430 -20.31 8.62 -16.19
CA GLU A 430 -21.42 9.33 -16.82
C GLU A 430 -22.74 8.58 -16.51
N GLN A 431 -23.86 8.95 -17.14
CA GLN A 431 -25.14 8.24 -17.06
C GLN A 431 -25.50 7.59 -18.40
N PHE A 432 -26.16 6.44 -18.33
CA PHE A 432 -26.70 5.69 -19.45
C PHE A 432 -28.20 5.47 -19.21
N ASN A 433 -29.06 5.76 -20.18
CA ASN A 433 -30.51 5.61 -19.99
C ASN A 433 -31.17 4.90 -21.19
N PRO A 434 -30.89 3.61 -21.41
CA PRO A 434 -31.46 2.86 -22.52
C PRO A 434 -32.98 2.77 -22.42
N GLN A 435 -33.65 3.14 -23.51
CA GLN A 435 -35.11 3.06 -23.63
C GLN A 435 -35.56 1.86 -24.47
N ILE A 436 -34.62 1.16 -25.12
CA ILE A 436 -34.91 0.01 -25.97
C ILE A 436 -33.99 -1.16 -25.61
N PRO A 437 -34.53 -2.39 -25.55
CA PRO A 437 -33.73 -3.58 -25.32
C PRO A 437 -32.90 -3.95 -26.55
N GLY A 438 -31.92 -4.82 -26.35
CA GLY A 438 -31.01 -5.33 -27.36
C GLY A 438 -29.56 -4.91 -27.15
N GLN A 439 -28.73 -5.18 -28.15
CA GLN A 439 -27.29 -4.94 -28.05
C GLN A 439 -26.94 -3.48 -28.31
N TRP A 440 -26.33 -2.84 -27.31
CA TRP A 440 -25.74 -1.50 -27.40
C TRP A 440 -24.23 -1.60 -27.57
N THR A 441 -23.65 -0.69 -28.34
CA THR A 441 -22.20 -0.60 -28.57
C THR A 441 -21.63 0.65 -27.91
N PHE A 442 -20.59 0.47 -27.10
CA PHE A 442 -19.78 1.53 -26.52
C PHE A 442 -18.45 1.59 -27.28
N GLU A 443 -18.17 2.68 -27.98
CA GLU A 443 -16.85 2.98 -28.54
C GLU A 443 -16.18 4.05 -27.69
N LEU A 444 -14.98 3.77 -27.22
CA LEU A 444 -14.26 4.60 -26.27
C LEU A 444 -12.99 5.15 -26.90
N ASP A 445 -12.69 6.42 -26.64
CA ASP A 445 -11.41 7.04 -26.94
C ASP A 445 -10.84 7.64 -25.64
N ALA A 446 -9.65 7.21 -25.23
CA ALA A 446 -8.90 7.84 -24.14
C ALA A 446 -7.70 8.60 -24.70
N THR A 447 -7.38 9.75 -24.12
CA THR A 447 -6.21 10.57 -24.51
C THR A 447 -5.38 10.92 -23.29
N ASP A 448 -4.06 10.75 -23.35
CA ASP A 448 -3.14 11.05 -22.25
C ASP A 448 -2.57 12.49 -22.28
N GLN A 449 -1.69 12.82 -21.34
CA GLN A 449 -1.07 14.15 -21.28
C GLN A 449 -0.18 14.48 -22.49
N LEU A 450 0.26 13.49 -23.26
CA LEU A 450 1.08 13.64 -24.46
C LEU A 450 0.23 13.67 -25.75
N ASN A 451 -1.10 13.65 -25.62
CA ASN A 451 -2.06 13.57 -26.70
C ASN A 451 -2.00 12.25 -27.51
N GLN A 452 -1.45 11.18 -26.93
CA GLN A 452 -1.61 9.84 -27.52
C GLN A 452 -3.01 9.33 -27.23
N CYS A 453 -3.61 8.65 -28.20
CA CYS A 453 -4.97 8.15 -28.12
C CYS A 453 -5.00 6.63 -28.27
N TRP A 454 -5.84 5.95 -27.48
CA TRP A 454 -6.16 4.54 -27.65
C TRP A 454 -7.65 4.30 -27.51
N GLN A 455 -8.13 3.27 -28.21
CA GLN A 455 -9.56 3.02 -28.41
C GLN A 455 -9.95 1.63 -27.94
N GLN A 456 -11.21 1.50 -27.49
CA GLN A 456 -11.79 0.22 -27.13
C GLN A 456 -13.25 0.16 -27.58
N LYS A 457 -13.72 -1.04 -27.91
CA LYS A 457 -15.13 -1.33 -28.15
C LYS A 457 -15.67 -2.29 -27.11
N HIS A 458 -16.83 -1.98 -26.54
CA HIS A 458 -17.52 -2.81 -25.56
C HIS A 458 -18.99 -3.01 -25.97
N LEU A 459 -19.53 -4.21 -25.75
CA LEU A 459 -20.90 -4.55 -26.09
C LEU A 459 -21.69 -4.81 -24.81
N VAL A 460 -22.89 -4.25 -24.73
CA VAL A 460 -23.80 -4.39 -23.58
C VAL A 460 -25.14 -4.89 -24.07
N GLU A 461 -25.63 -5.98 -23.51
CA GLU A 461 -27.00 -6.43 -23.74
C GLU A 461 -27.96 -5.72 -22.77
N VAL A 462 -28.91 -4.94 -23.30
CA VAL A 462 -29.99 -4.36 -22.50
C VAL A 462 -31.18 -5.30 -22.51
N ILE A 463 -31.50 -5.90 -21.37
CA ILE A 463 -32.64 -6.80 -21.22
C ILE A 463 -33.94 -6.02 -20.99
N ASP A 464 -35.06 -6.56 -21.50
CA ASP A 464 -36.40 -5.95 -21.44
C ASP A 464 -37.04 -6.13 -20.05
N THR A 465 -36.38 -5.55 -19.04
CA THR A 465 -36.86 -5.44 -17.65
C THR A 465 -36.28 -4.17 -17.02
N CYS A 466 -36.73 -3.83 -15.82
CA CYS A 466 -36.25 -2.72 -15.01
C CYS A 466 -35.74 -3.21 -13.65
N LEU A 467 -34.94 -2.37 -13.00
CA LEU A 467 -34.61 -2.54 -11.58
C LEU A 467 -35.88 -2.49 -10.73
N ALA A 468 -35.94 -3.35 -9.71
CA ALA A 468 -36.95 -3.28 -8.67
C ALA A 468 -36.79 -2.02 -7.83
N ASP A 469 -37.88 -1.56 -7.24
CA ASP A 469 -37.83 -0.43 -6.32
C ASP A 469 -36.93 -0.77 -5.11
N PRO A 470 -35.99 0.12 -4.75
CA PRO A 470 -35.12 -0.10 -3.61
C PRO A 470 -35.91 -0.06 -2.29
N VAL A 471 -35.77 -1.13 -1.52
CA VAL A 471 -36.39 -1.38 -0.21
C VAL A 471 -35.30 -1.31 0.86
N ILE A 472 -35.50 -0.44 1.84
CA ILE A 472 -34.62 -0.30 3.00
C ILE A 472 -35.13 -1.22 4.11
N GLY A 473 -34.25 -2.02 4.69
CA GLY A 473 -34.61 -2.94 5.77
C GLY A 473 -33.39 -3.52 6.48
N GLY A 474 -33.46 -3.64 7.80
CA GLY A 474 -32.34 -4.12 8.62
C GLY A 474 -31.19 -3.11 8.72
N ASP A 475 -30.73 -2.89 9.95
CA ASP A 475 -29.49 -2.14 10.19
C ASP A 475 -28.32 -3.11 10.26
N PHE A 476 -27.17 -2.68 9.73
CA PHE A 476 -25.88 -3.35 9.86
C PHE A 476 -24.84 -2.33 10.38
N PRO A 477 -24.93 -1.91 11.65
CA PRO A 477 -24.30 -0.68 12.12
C PRO A 477 -22.78 -0.83 12.40
N TRP A 478 -22.24 -2.05 12.43
CA TRP A 478 -20.82 -2.32 12.61
C TRP A 478 -20.42 -3.66 12.01
N ILE A 479 -19.12 -3.94 11.86
CA ILE A 479 -18.62 -5.05 11.02
C ILE A 479 -19.05 -6.47 11.47
N LEU A 480 -19.43 -6.67 12.73
CA LEU A 480 -19.92 -7.95 13.27
C LEU A 480 -21.40 -7.91 13.69
N ALA A 481 -22.18 -6.94 13.19
CA ALA A 481 -23.62 -6.93 13.41
C ALA A 481 -24.30 -8.21 12.86
N GLY A 482 -25.49 -8.51 13.36
CA GLY A 482 -26.22 -9.74 13.06
C GLY A 482 -26.15 -10.75 14.20
N ASP A 483 -27.09 -11.69 14.21
CA ASP A 483 -27.11 -12.81 15.16
C ASP A 483 -27.56 -14.10 14.42
N PRO A 484 -26.63 -15.03 14.10
CA PRO A 484 -25.18 -14.94 14.32
C PRO A 484 -24.51 -13.77 13.59
N PRO A 485 -23.29 -13.36 13.97
CA PRO A 485 -22.57 -12.26 13.33
C PRO A 485 -22.51 -12.40 11.81
N ARG A 486 -22.84 -11.32 11.09
CA ARG A 486 -22.91 -11.22 9.63
C ARG A 486 -23.98 -12.07 8.95
N VAL A 487 -25.01 -12.49 9.68
CA VAL A 487 -26.18 -13.18 9.13
C VAL A 487 -27.43 -12.30 9.27
N LEU A 488 -28.14 -12.12 8.16
CA LEU A 488 -29.42 -11.40 8.07
C LEU A 488 -30.52 -12.33 7.54
N ALA A 489 -31.73 -12.18 8.06
CA ALA A 489 -32.86 -13.04 7.70
C ALA A 489 -33.37 -12.82 6.26
N GLU A 490 -33.22 -11.61 5.73
CA GLU A 490 -33.69 -11.21 4.40
C GLU A 490 -32.56 -10.55 3.61
N GLY A 491 -32.62 -10.61 2.29
CA GLY A 491 -31.60 -10.05 1.41
C GLY A 491 -32.04 -9.99 -0.07
N PRO A 492 -31.18 -9.46 -0.94
CA PRO A 492 -31.49 -9.25 -2.36
C PRO A 492 -31.43 -10.54 -3.19
N GLU A 493 -32.48 -10.84 -3.96
CA GLU A 493 -32.50 -11.99 -4.87
C GLU A 493 -31.73 -11.70 -6.18
N PRO A 494 -30.66 -12.44 -6.53
CA PRO A 494 -29.97 -12.26 -7.80
C PRO A 494 -30.84 -12.66 -9.02
N PRO A 495 -30.56 -12.15 -10.23
CA PRO A 495 -29.42 -11.32 -10.60
C PRO A 495 -29.55 -9.87 -10.13
N LEU A 496 -28.43 -9.28 -9.72
CA LEU A 496 -28.37 -7.89 -9.29
C LEU A 496 -27.69 -7.02 -10.34
N TYR A 497 -28.11 -5.75 -10.42
CA TYR A 497 -27.53 -4.74 -11.30
C TYR A 497 -27.24 -3.45 -10.52
N PRO A 498 -26.22 -2.66 -10.93
CA PRO A 498 -25.90 -1.40 -10.25
C PRO A 498 -27.10 -0.44 -10.25
N LEU A 499 -27.54 -0.06 -9.06
CA LEU A 499 -28.56 0.97 -8.85
C LEU A 499 -27.91 2.37 -8.89
N TRP A 500 -26.82 2.52 -8.14
CA TRP A 500 -26.01 3.74 -8.12
C TRP A 500 -24.56 3.42 -7.76
N ILE A 501 -23.64 4.31 -8.14
CA ILE A 501 -22.21 4.20 -7.84
C ILE A 501 -21.67 5.58 -7.48
N GLN A 502 -21.11 5.74 -6.28
CA GLN A 502 -20.49 6.98 -5.83
C GLN A 502 -19.02 6.80 -5.53
N HIS A 503 -18.17 7.71 -6.00
CA HIS A 503 -16.79 7.74 -5.57
C HIS A 503 -16.68 8.43 -4.21
N THR A 504 -16.14 7.74 -3.22
CA THR A 504 -16.08 8.23 -1.83
C THR A 504 -14.99 9.29 -1.63
N GLY A 505 -14.08 9.43 -2.59
CA GLY A 505 -12.82 10.18 -2.43
C GLY A 505 -11.68 9.31 -1.91
N SER A 506 -11.95 8.03 -1.64
CA SER A 506 -10.93 7.08 -1.22
C SER A 506 -10.05 6.65 -2.39
N VAL A 507 -8.85 6.21 -2.06
CA VAL A 507 -7.83 5.71 -2.96
C VAL A 507 -7.19 4.48 -2.31
N HIS A 508 -7.07 3.37 -3.05
CA HIS A 508 -6.43 2.13 -2.58
C HIS A 508 -7.09 1.55 -1.31
N VAL A 509 -8.40 1.36 -1.37
CA VAL A 509 -9.22 0.93 -0.22
C VAL A 509 -8.86 -0.50 0.19
N LEU A 510 -8.58 -0.69 1.48
CA LEU A 510 -8.25 -2.00 2.05
C LEU A 510 -9.28 -2.48 3.07
N HIS A 511 -9.54 -1.69 4.12
CA HIS A 511 -10.32 -2.12 5.28
C HIS A 511 -11.56 -1.26 5.58
N ALA A 512 -11.75 -0.14 4.86
CA ALA A 512 -12.86 0.79 5.04
C ALA A 512 -14.19 0.23 4.48
N SER A 513 -14.69 -0.83 5.13
CA SER A 513 -15.95 -1.46 4.78
C SER A 513 -17.13 -0.55 5.13
N PRO A 514 -18.16 -0.47 4.27
CA PRO A 514 -19.35 0.31 4.57
C PRO A 514 -20.15 -0.35 5.71
N VAL A 515 -20.93 0.47 6.42
CA VAL A 515 -21.95 0.03 7.37
C VAL A 515 -23.27 0.73 7.07
N VAL A 516 -24.40 0.13 7.47
CA VAL A 516 -25.72 0.68 7.20
C VAL A 516 -26.47 0.87 8.51
N ALA A 517 -27.04 2.05 8.71
CA ALA A 517 -27.92 2.32 9.84
C ALA A 517 -28.89 3.43 9.49
N HIS A 518 -30.13 3.34 9.97
CA HIS A 518 -31.15 4.38 9.79
C HIS A 518 -31.42 4.74 8.33
N GLY A 519 -31.32 3.76 7.42
CA GLY A 519 -31.50 3.95 5.97
C GLY A 519 -30.36 4.69 5.26
N HIS A 520 -29.21 4.86 5.92
CA HIS A 520 -28.02 5.50 5.36
C HIS A 520 -26.82 4.56 5.36
N VAL A 521 -25.92 4.77 4.40
CA VAL A 521 -24.64 4.07 4.30
C VAL A 521 -23.52 4.99 4.78
N TYR A 522 -22.74 4.54 5.76
CA TYR A 522 -21.59 5.25 6.29
C TYR A 522 -20.31 4.56 5.87
N VAL A 523 -19.32 5.33 5.42
CA VAL A 523 -18.04 4.80 4.94
C VAL A 523 -16.90 5.74 5.28
N ALA A 524 -15.78 5.19 5.74
CA ALA A 524 -14.55 5.95 5.93
C ALA A 524 -13.93 6.29 4.57
N VAL A 525 -13.29 7.46 4.48
CA VAL A 525 -12.53 7.90 3.32
C VAL A 525 -11.06 7.69 3.56
N THR A 526 -10.49 6.69 2.89
CA THR A 526 -9.06 6.37 2.97
C THR A 526 -8.30 6.97 1.81
N ASN A 527 -7.38 7.89 2.07
CA ASN A 527 -6.52 8.43 1.02
C ASN A 527 -5.07 8.49 1.49
N PRO A 528 -4.16 7.66 0.94
CA PRO A 528 -2.79 7.59 1.40
C PRO A 528 -1.84 8.51 0.59
N ASN A 529 -2.35 9.61 0.06
CA ASN A 529 -1.59 10.62 -0.68
C ASN A 529 -1.39 11.87 0.19
N ALA A 530 -0.17 12.42 0.19
CA ALA A 530 0.11 13.66 0.90
C ALA A 530 -0.41 14.89 0.15
N GLY A 531 -0.79 15.90 0.94
CA GLY A 531 -1.34 17.16 0.43
C GLY A 531 -2.74 17.03 -0.18
N GLU A 532 -3.42 15.91 0.08
CA GLU A 532 -4.79 15.69 -0.37
C GLU A 532 -5.84 16.43 0.46
N ILE A 533 -6.99 16.65 -0.18
CA ILE A 533 -8.02 17.59 0.27
C ILE A 533 -8.82 17.02 1.45
N PHE A 534 -8.96 15.68 1.56
CA PHE A 534 -9.89 15.10 2.52
C PHE A 534 -9.54 13.69 3.00
N HIS A 535 -9.55 13.52 4.32
CA HIS A 535 -9.67 12.24 5.03
C HIS A 535 -10.87 12.39 5.98
N GLY A 536 -11.68 11.36 6.18
CA GLY A 536 -12.88 11.51 7.01
C GLY A 536 -13.93 10.43 6.82
N ILE A 537 -15.19 10.82 6.92
CA ILE A 537 -16.35 9.92 6.81
C ILE A 537 -17.36 10.53 5.84
N CYS A 538 -18.01 9.69 5.06
CA CYS A 538 -19.15 10.05 4.21
C CYS A 538 -20.39 9.29 4.62
N CYS A 539 -21.54 9.94 4.44
CA CYS A 539 -22.86 9.36 4.62
C CYS A 539 -23.68 9.56 3.35
N PHE A 540 -24.28 8.48 2.86
CA PHE A 540 -25.13 8.48 1.68
C PHE A 540 -26.51 7.93 2.02
N GLU A 541 -27.55 8.46 1.38
CA GLU A 541 -28.87 7.81 1.42
C GLU A 541 -28.77 6.45 0.71
N ALA A 542 -29.12 5.36 1.40
CA ALA A 542 -28.97 4.00 0.86
C ALA A 542 -29.78 3.80 -0.44
N LYS A 543 -30.93 4.46 -0.55
CA LYS A 543 -31.86 4.33 -1.68
C LYS A 543 -31.34 4.95 -2.98
N THR A 544 -30.71 6.13 -2.90
CA THR A 544 -30.38 6.95 -4.08
C THR A 544 -28.88 7.16 -4.28
N GLY A 545 -28.08 6.92 -3.25
CA GLY A 545 -26.65 7.27 -3.25
C GLY A 545 -26.42 8.77 -3.16
N GLN A 546 -27.42 9.58 -2.81
CA GLN A 546 -27.21 11.01 -2.56
C GLN A 546 -26.33 11.19 -1.31
N GLU A 547 -25.25 11.96 -1.44
CA GLU A 547 -24.44 12.37 -0.28
C GLU A 547 -25.27 13.25 0.65
N ILE A 548 -25.41 12.83 1.91
CA ILE A 548 -26.11 13.57 2.96
C ILE A 548 -25.14 14.53 3.63
N TRP A 549 -23.98 14.00 4.02
CA TRP A 549 -22.91 14.77 4.62
C TRP A 549 -21.56 14.09 4.43
N ARG A 550 -20.50 14.89 4.58
CA ARG A 550 -19.11 14.47 4.61
C ARG A 550 -18.38 15.27 5.66
N SER A 551 -17.68 14.58 6.56
CA SER A 551 -17.04 15.19 7.72
C SER A 551 -15.57 14.84 7.83
N PRO A 552 -14.67 15.83 7.99
CA PRO A 552 -13.25 15.58 8.04
C PRO A 552 -12.88 14.79 9.30
N SER A 553 -11.86 13.96 9.17
CA SER A 553 -11.16 13.35 10.30
C SER A 553 -10.54 14.45 11.16
N PRO A 554 -10.61 14.38 12.50
CA PRO A 554 -9.94 15.36 13.36
C PRO A 554 -8.42 15.31 13.20
N ARG A 555 -7.87 14.12 12.89
CA ARG A 555 -6.43 13.93 12.73
C ARG A 555 -6.11 12.65 11.95
N GLY A 556 -5.51 12.80 10.77
CA GLY A 556 -4.99 11.68 9.99
C GLY A 556 -6.07 10.79 9.36
N ASP A 557 -5.63 9.78 8.64
CA ASP A 557 -6.45 8.87 7.84
C ASP A 557 -7.31 7.92 8.71
N ILE A 558 -8.53 7.57 8.27
CA ILE A 558 -9.40 6.58 8.93
C ILE A 558 -9.42 5.35 8.05
N ARG A 559 -8.89 4.22 8.54
CA ARG A 559 -8.61 3.07 7.68
C ARG A 559 -9.48 1.84 7.92
N GLY A 560 -10.00 1.70 9.13
CA GLY A 560 -11.00 0.68 9.48
C GLY A 560 -12.42 1.09 9.08
N ALA A 561 -13.35 0.15 9.26
CA ALA A 561 -14.78 0.45 9.19
C ALA A 561 -15.17 1.41 10.33
N VAL A 562 -16.18 2.25 10.09
CA VAL A 562 -16.81 3.05 11.14
C VAL A 562 -17.82 2.20 11.91
N THR A 563 -18.16 2.62 13.12
CA THR A 563 -19.21 1.98 13.94
C THR A 563 -20.32 2.97 14.21
N VAL A 564 -21.55 2.58 13.91
CA VAL A 564 -22.74 3.36 14.29
C VAL A 564 -23.33 2.78 15.58
N HIS A 565 -23.60 3.61 16.57
CA HIS A 565 -24.27 3.21 17.80
C HIS A 565 -25.00 4.40 18.41
N GLU A 566 -26.28 4.22 18.75
CA GLU A 566 -27.14 5.23 19.39
C GLU A 566 -26.98 6.65 18.77
N ASP A 567 -27.35 6.78 17.50
CA ASP A 567 -27.29 8.03 16.70
C ASP A 567 -25.90 8.65 16.49
N CYS A 568 -24.82 7.94 16.84
CA CYS A 568 -23.46 8.41 16.66
C CYS A 568 -22.64 7.49 15.73
N VAL A 569 -21.74 8.09 14.95
CA VAL A 569 -20.72 7.38 14.16
C VAL A 569 -19.38 7.55 14.86
N TYR A 570 -18.74 6.43 15.20
CA TYR A 570 -17.46 6.39 15.89
C TYR A 570 -16.34 5.95 14.94
N THR A 571 -15.14 6.46 15.18
CA THR A 571 -13.94 6.12 14.40
C THR A 571 -12.66 6.14 15.24
N VAL A 572 -11.65 5.42 14.78
CA VAL A 572 -10.25 5.57 15.20
C VAL A 572 -9.37 5.87 13.99
N THR A 573 -8.47 6.85 14.14
CA THR A 573 -7.57 7.26 13.06
C THR A 573 -6.22 6.53 13.13
N GLY A 574 -5.54 6.43 11.99
CA GLY A 574 -4.18 5.91 11.89
C GLY A 574 -3.10 6.77 12.57
N GLN A 575 -3.48 7.90 13.21
CA GLN A 575 -2.60 8.67 14.08
C GLN A 575 -2.95 8.54 15.56
N GLY A 576 -3.86 7.62 15.92
CA GLY A 576 -4.20 7.31 17.31
C GLY A 576 -5.17 8.32 17.93
N TRP A 577 -6.16 8.78 17.17
CA TRP A 577 -7.27 9.60 17.69
C TRP A 577 -8.57 8.81 17.64
N ALA A 578 -9.42 8.98 18.64
CA ALA A 578 -10.81 8.52 18.62
C ALA A 578 -11.75 9.71 18.45
N ALA A 579 -12.85 9.52 17.73
CA ALA A 579 -13.85 10.56 17.52
C ALA A 579 -15.27 10.01 17.38
N ALA A 580 -16.24 10.87 17.69
CA ALA A 580 -17.66 10.64 17.45
C ALA A 580 -18.29 11.77 16.65
N TYR A 581 -19.21 11.40 15.76
CA TYR A 581 -19.98 12.31 14.93
C TYR A 581 -21.47 12.01 15.07
N MET A 582 -22.31 13.03 14.96
CA MET A 582 -23.77 12.85 14.90
C MET A 582 -24.13 12.14 13.58
N ALA A 583 -24.75 10.96 13.64
CA ALA A 583 -25.03 10.15 12.45
C ALA A 583 -25.92 10.85 11.42
N LYS A 584 -26.84 11.70 11.89
CA LYS A 584 -27.75 12.45 11.02
C LYS A 584 -27.07 13.58 10.24
N THR A 585 -26.10 14.26 10.83
CA THR A 585 -25.56 15.54 10.31
C THR A 585 -24.07 15.52 10.00
N GLY A 586 -23.34 14.53 10.51
CA GLY A 586 -21.89 14.49 10.46
C GLY A 586 -21.20 15.49 11.40
N GLU A 587 -21.93 16.17 12.28
CA GLU A 587 -21.35 17.11 13.24
C GLU A 587 -20.39 16.39 14.18
N LEU A 588 -19.16 16.87 14.31
CA LEU A 588 -18.18 16.33 15.27
C LEU A 588 -18.64 16.63 16.70
N LEU A 589 -18.92 15.57 17.47
CA LEU A 589 -19.37 15.69 18.86
C LEU A 589 -18.20 15.78 19.82
N TRP A 590 -17.21 14.90 19.65
CA TRP A 590 -15.96 14.92 20.40
C TRP A 590 -14.84 14.25 19.59
N ALA A 591 -13.60 14.64 19.89
CA ALA A 591 -12.39 14.01 19.38
C ALA A 591 -11.27 14.15 20.40
N GLN A 592 -10.47 13.10 20.57
CA GLN A 592 -9.33 13.12 21.48
C GLN A 592 -8.20 12.20 21.00
N PRO A 593 -6.94 12.55 21.28
CA PRO A 593 -5.83 11.63 21.09
C PRO A 593 -5.89 10.52 22.15
N LEU A 594 -5.65 9.26 21.76
CA LEU A 594 -5.58 8.12 22.68
C LEU A 594 -4.42 8.24 23.68
N LYS A 595 -3.38 8.99 23.34
CA LYS A 595 -2.30 9.39 24.26
C LYS A 595 -1.96 10.86 24.04
N PRO A 596 -1.63 11.63 25.10
CA PRO A 596 -1.28 13.05 24.96
C PRO A 596 -0.18 13.32 23.92
N ALA A 597 0.81 12.43 23.80
CA ALA A 597 1.91 12.55 22.84
C ALA A 597 1.47 12.55 21.37
N TYR A 598 0.26 12.07 21.05
CA TYR A 598 -0.29 12.01 19.68
C TYR A 598 -1.03 13.28 19.26
N ALA A 599 -1.12 14.29 20.14
CA ALA A 599 -1.81 15.55 19.85
C ALA A 599 -1.27 16.22 18.56
N ASP A 600 0.05 16.19 18.39
CA ASP A 600 0.74 16.74 17.20
C ASP A 600 0.92 15.72 16.08
N GLY A 601 0.16 14.63 16.11
CA GLY A 601 0.27 13.51 15.18
C GLY A 601 1.33 12.49 15.58
N ARG A 602 1.25 11.33 14.92
CA ARG A 602 2.12 10.18 15.10
C ARG A 602 2.70 9.75 13.73
N PRO A 603 4.03 9.55 13.62
CA PRO A 603 4.67 9.07 12.38
C PRO A 603 4.13 7.75 11.83
N LEU A 604 3.73 6.82 12.71
CA LEU A 604 3.20 5.51 12.34
C LEU A 604 2.18 4.98 13.35
N ALA A 605 0.97 4.66 12.89
CA ALA A 605 0.10 3.66 13.52
C ALA A 605 -0.78 2.98 12.45
N ILE A 606 -0.72 1.64 12.38
CA ILE A 606 -1.61 0.85 11.53
C ILE A 606 -2.85 0.53 12.37
N ASN A 607 -3.80 1.46 12.43
CA ASN A 607 -5.04 1.24 13.15
C ASN A 607 -6.18 0.92 12.19
N GLN A 608 -6.53 -0.36 12.11
CA GLN A 608 -7.59 -0.89 11.24
C GLN A 608 -8.80 -1.39 12.04
N THR A 609 -8.68 -1.44 13.37
CA THR A 609 -9.72 -1.92 14.27
C THR A 609 -10.87 -0.91 14.32
N PRO A 610 -12.09 -1.31 13.94
CA PRO A 610 -13.26 -0.45 14.15
C PRO A 610 -13.48 -0.26 15.66
N PRO A 611 -13.98 0.91 16.11
CA PRO A 611 -14.48 1.05 17.48
C PRO A 611 -15.52 -0.03 17.80
N ILE A 612 -15.40 -0.71 18.93
CA ILE A 612 -16.27 -1.83 19.27
C ILE A 612 -17.32 -1.35 20.28
N PRO A 613 -18.62 -1.40 19.93
CA PRO A 613 -19.67 -1.02 20.86
C PRO A 613 -19.82 -2.11 21.93
N THR A 614 -19.83 -1.71 23.20
CA THR A 614 -20.08 -2.59 24.36
C THR A 614 -21.12 -1.96 25.27
N LYS A 615 -21.68 -2.75 26.20
CA LYS A 615 -22.58 -2.23 27.23
C LYS A 615 -21.90 -1.36 28.29
N PHE A 616 -20.56 -1.38 28.36
CA PHE A 616 -19.78 -0.61 29.34
C PHE A 616 -19.22 0.71 28.78
N GLY A 617 -19.28 0.90 27.45
CA GLY A 617 -18.65 2.00 26.74
C GLY A 617 -18.12 1.56 25.38
N LEU A 618 -17.46 2.48 24.68
CA LEU A 618 -16.84 2.23 23.39
C LEU A 618 -15.42 1.70 23.58
N LEU A 619 -15.12 0.47 23.16
CA LEU A 619 -13.75 -0.04 23.18
C LEU A 619 -13.01 0.41 21.91
N VAL A 620 -11.86 1.06 22.08
CA VAL A 620 -10.99 1.51 20.99
C VAL A 620 -9.55 1.07 21.23
N SER A 621 -8.84 0.83 20.14
CA SER A 621 -7.48 0.29 20.17
C SER A 621 -6.42 1.34 19.84
N ASP A 622 -5.29 1.37 20.55
CA ASP A 622 -4.08 2.10 20.11
C ASP A 622 -3.11 1.13 19.42
N TRP A 623 -3.40 0.83 18.15
CA TRP A 623 -2.64 -0.10 17.31
C TRP A 623 -2.51 -1.50 17.94
N GLN A 624 -1.47 -1.74 18.75
CA GLN A 624 -1.21 -3.01 19.41
C GLN A 624 -1.67 -3.00 20.89
N SER A 625 -1.30 -1.96 21.63
CA SER A 625 -1.55 -1.79 23.06
C SER A 625 -1.22 -0.35 23.50
N PRO A 626 -1.94 0.23 24.48
CA PRO A 626 -3.06 -0.32 25.23
C PRO A 626 -4.41 -0.19 24.49
N GLN A 627 -5.47 -0.72 25.10
CA GLN A 627 -6.87 -0.58 24.68
C GLN A 627 -7.60 0.36 25.64
N PHE A 628 -8.59 1.10 25.16
CA PHE A 628 -9.33 2.09 25.95
C PHE A 628 -10.83 1.83 25.87
N LEU A 629 -11.49 1.80 27.02
CA LEU A 629 -12.93 1.89 27.13
C LEU A 629 -13.29 3.36 27.36
N LEU A 630 -14.05 3.93 26.42
CA LEU A 630 -14.42 5.34 26.40
C LEU A 630 -15.91 5.53 26.69
N ASN A 631 -16.24 6.66 27.29
CA ASN A 631 -17.62 7.11 27.39
C ASN A 631 -18.14 7.52 26.00
N TYR A 632 -19.29 6.97 25.59
CA TYR A 632 -19.89 7.27 24.27
C TYR A 632 -20.15 8.76 24.04
N GLN A 633 -20.58 9.50 25.07
CA GLN A 633 -21.03 10.89 24.94
C GLN A 633 -19.89 11.90 25.04
N THR A 634 -18.91 11.65 25.92
CA THR A 634 -17.84 12.62 26.20
C THR A 634 -16.51 12.24 25.56
N GLY A 635 -16.35 10.98 25.16
CA GLY A 635 -15.07 10.40 24.77
C GLY A 635 -14.18 10.08 25.98
N GLU A 636 -14.43 10.60 27.18
CA GLU A 636 -13.53 10.43 28.32
C GLU A 636 -13.21 8.96 28.62
N GLU A 637 -11.95 8.70 28.95
CA GLU A 637 -11.50 7.36 29.32
C GLU A 637 -12.23 6.89 30.59
N ILE A 638 -12.97 5.79 30.46
CA ILE A 638 -13.54 5.04 31.59
C ILE A 638 -12.44 4.15 32.19
N ARG A 639 -11.66 3.50 31.31
CA ARG A 639 -10.57 2.59 31.68
C ARG A 639 -9.61 2.32 30.53
N GLN A 640 -8.34 2.18 30.85
CA GLN A 640 -7.30 1.61 29.98
C GLN A 640 -7.01 0.14 30.35
N PHE A 641 -6.70 -0.67 29.34
CA PHE A 641 -6.22 -2.04 29.49
C PHE A 641 -4.89 -2.24 28.77
N ASP A 642 -3.90 -2.83 29.44
CA ASP A 642 -2.63 -3.21 28.83
C ASP A 642 -2.75 -4.57 28.12
N ILE A 643 -3.64 -4.61 27.14
CA ILE A 643 -3.95 -5.81 26.36
C ILE A 643 -3.35 -5.68 24.96
N ASP A 644 -2.50 -6.65 24.60
CA ASP A 644 -1.95 -6.79 23.27
C ASP A 644 -2.97 -7.50 22.35
N ILE A 645 -3.50 -6.77 21.37
CA ILE A 645 -4.43 -7.30 20.36
C ILE A 645 -3.73 -7.72 19.05
N GLY A 646 -2.41 -7.57 18.97
CA GLY A 646 -1.60 -7.90 17.82
C GLY A 646 -1.37 -6.74 16.86
N TYR A 647 -0.76 -7.06 15.72
CA TYR A 647 -0.47 -6.13 14.64
C TYR A 647 -1.43 -6.33 13.45
N TYR A 648 -1.49 -5.34 12.57
CA TYR A 648 -2.16 -5.40 11.26
C TYR A 648 -3.69 -5.50 11.32
N ALA A 649 -4.26 -6.61 10.84
CA ALA A 649 -5.69 -6.85 10.71
C ALA A 649 -6.26 -7.75 11.81
N ALA A 650 -5.44 -8.17 12.78
CA ALA A 650 -5.91 -8.82 13.99
C ALA A 650 -6.54 -7.77 14.89
N PHE A 651 -7.82 -7.92 15.21
CA PHE A 651 -8.46 -7.09 16.22
C PHE A 651 -9.45 -7.89 17.05
N ALA A 652 -9.58 -7.47 18.30
CA ALA A 652 -10.36 -8.16 19.31
C ALA A 652 -11.86 -8.09 19.02
N THR A 653 -12.62 -9.08 19.49
CA THR A 653 -14.08 -9.13 19.34
C THR A 653 -14.74 -9.37 20.68
N ILE A 654 -15.97 -8.88 20.87
CA ILE A 654 -16.67 -8.95 22.16
C ILE A 654 -17.97 -9.71 22.01
N PHE A 655 -18.17 -10.71 22.87
CA PHE A 655 -19.40 -11.48 23.02
C PHE A 655 -19.67 -11.71 24.51
N ASP A 656 -20.89 -11.42 24.98
CA ASP A 656 -21.30 -11.56 26.39
C ASP A 656 -20.29 -11.01 27.42
N ASP A 657 -19.75 -9.82 27.13
CA ASP A 657 -18.72 -9.09 27.90
C ASP A 657 -17.30 -9.65 27.85
N ILE A 658 -17.06 -10.70 27.08
CA ILE A 658 -15.74 -11.32 26.94
C ILE A 658 -15.10 -10.84 25.64
N LEU A 659 -13.94 -10.22 25.76
CA LEU A 659 -13.05 -9.83 24.69
C LEU A 659 -12.22 -11.04 24.26
N TYR A 660 -12.45 -11.57 23.06
CA TYR A 660 -11.69 -12.65 22.46
C TYR A 660 -10.62 -12.10 21.51
N ILE A 661 -9.40 -12.61 21.64
CA ILE A 661 -8.23 -12.16 20.91
C ILE A 661 -7.51 -13.38 20.35
N ALA A 662 -7.29 -13.36 19.04
CA ALA A 662 -6.30 -14.20 18.38
C ALA A 662 -5.30 -13.27 17.69
N ARG A 663 -4.01 -13.42 18.00
CA ARG A 663 -2.94 -12.60 17.44
C ARG A 663 -1.71 -13.43 17.14
N ARG A 664 -0.74 -12.80 16.46
CA ARG A 664 0.59 -13.39 16.27
C ARG A 664 1.20 -13.71 17.64
N TYR A 665 1.59 -14.97 17.84
CA TYR A 665 2.22 -15.47 19.08
C TYR A 665 1.34 -15.38 20.33
N GLY A 666 0.01 -15.37 20.21
CA GLY A 666 -0.84 -15.45 21.40
C GLY A 666 -2.34 -15.42 21.12
N ARG A 667 -3.11 -15.93 22.08
CA ARG A 667 -4.57 -15.86 22.12
C ARG A 667 -5.04 -15.69 23.54
N SER A 668 -6.16 -15.01 23.73
CA SER A 668 -6.73 -14.79 25.06
C SER A 668 -8.22 -14.50 25.02
N ALA A 669 -8.89 -14.74 26.15
CA ALA A 669 -10.21 -14.24 26.44
C ALA A 669 -10.17 -13.43 27.73
N ILE A 670 -10.74 -12.22 27.70
CA ILE A 670 -10.64 -11.25 28.78
C ILE A 670 -12.02 -10.68 29.09
N ARG A 671 -12.45 -10.79 30.33
CA ARG A 671 -13.74 -10.30 30.80
C ARG A 671 -13.70 -8.80 31.08
N LEU A 672 -14.62 -8.08 30.45
CA LEU A 672 -14.88 -6.67 30.69
C LEU A 672 -15.85 -6.47 31.88
N PRO A 673 -15.83 -5.30 32.54
CA PRO A 673 -14.98 -4.14 32.27
C PRO A 673 -13.67 -4.16 33.07
N LEU A 674 -13.41 -5.17 33.89
CA LEU A 674 -12.26 -5.16 34.79
C LEU A 674 -10.96 -5.63 34.15
N GLY A 675 -11.01 -6.32 33.01
CA GLY A 675 -9.85 -6.86 32.32
C GLY A 675 -9.37 -8.18 32.90
N GLU A 676 -10.29 -8.98 33.46
CA GLU A 676 -9.98 -10.25 34.10
C GLU A 676 -9.73 -11.31 33.03
N VAL A 677 -8.56 -11.95 33.06
CA VAL A 677 -8.24 -13.04 32.14
C VAL A 677 -9.15 -14.23 32.43
N VAL A 678 -9.88 -14.68 31.40
CA VAL A 678 -10.63 -15.94 31.42
C VAL A 678 -9.67 -17.09 31.09
N TRP A 679 -8.93 -16.95 29.98
CA TRP A 679 -7.85 -17.86 29.60
C TRP A 679 -6.83 -17.15 28.69
N GLU A 680 -5.64 -17.74 28.61
CA GLU A 680 -4.54 -17.36 27.72
C GLU A 680 -3.93 -18.60 27.08
N GLY A 681 -3.41 -18.46 25.86
CA GLY A 681 -2.73 -19.54 25.15
C GLY A 681 -1.82 -19.03 24.04
N GLU A 682 -1.11 -19.96 23.41
CA GLU A 682 -0.23 -19.66 22.28
C GLU A 682 -0.98 -19.75 20.94
N GLU A 683 -0.55 -18.91 19.98
CA GLU A 683 -0.96 -19.00 18.58
C GLU A 683 0.29 -18.87 17.70
N SER A 684 0.61 -19.93 16.96
CA SER A 684 1.84 -19.99 16.14
C SER A 684 1.74 -19.23 14.81
N ALA A 685 0.51 -18.90 14.38
CA ALA A 685 0.26 -18.22 13.14
C ALA A 685 0.92 -16.83 13.08
N ARG A 686 1.43 -16.49 11.89
CA ARG A 686 2.04 -15.17 11.63
C ARG A 686 1.00 -14.05 11.52
N SER A 687 -0.25 -14.38 11.22
CA SER A 687 -1.37 -13.45 11.10
C SER A 687 -2.69 -14.16 11.40
N THR A 688 -3.65 -13.39 11.89
CA THR A 688 -4.99 -13.85 12.28
C THR A 688 -6.05 -12.85 11.80
N SER A 689 -7.30 -13.27 11.72
CA SER A 689 -8.47 -12.39 11.58
C SER A 689 -9.02 -12.00 12.96
N ALA A 690 -9.96 -11.06 12.98
CA ALA A 690 -10.96 -11.04 14.06
C ALA A 690 -11.74 -12.36 14.08
N GLY A 691 -12.18 -12.81 15.27
CA GLY A 691 -12.92 -14.06 15.43
C GLY A 691 -14.37 -13.83 15.85
N ILE A 692 -15.24 -14.80 15.60
CA ILE A 692 -16.66 -14.78 16.00
C ILE A 692 -16.92 -15.84 17.06
N VAL A 693 -17.97 -15.65 17.86
CA VAL A 693 -18.42 -16.65 18.82
C VAL A 693 -19.79 -17.18 18.42
N VAL A 694 -19.89 -18.49 18.20
CA VAL A 694 -21.14 -19.20 17.89
C VAL A 694 -21.10 -20.58 18.55
N ASP A 695 -22.19 -21.00 19.20
CA ASP A 695 -22.34 -22.32 19.82
C ASP A 695 -21.16 -22.75 20.72
N GLY A 696 -20.71 -21.83 21.58
CA GLY A 696 -19.59 -22.05 22.50
C GLY A 696 -18.22 -22.13 21.84
N LYS A 697 -18.10 -21.72 20.56
CA LYS A 697 -16.85 -21.77 19.79
C LYS A 697 -16.39 -20.37 19.42
N PHE A 698 -15.16 -20.04 19.79
CA PHE A 698 -14.45 -18.88 19.24
C PHE A 698 -13.73 -19.30 17.96
N ILE A 699 -14.20 -18.79 16.82
CA ILE A 699 -13.78 -19.18 15.48
C ILE A 699 -13.04 -18.03 14.81
N TYR A 700 -11.81 -18.26 14.37
CA TYR A 700 -11.00 -17.26 13.68
C TYR A 700 -10.17 -17.90 12.57
N ARG A 701 -9.72 -17.07 11.64
CA ARG A 701 -8.84 -17.47 10.55
C ARG A 701 -7.39 -17.13 10.88
N THR A 702 -6.48 -18.00 10.48
CA THR A 702 -5.02 -17.77 10.42
C THR A 702 -4.56 -17.61 8.96
N ALA A 703 -3.29 -17.29 8.75
CA ALA A 703 -2.71 -17.26 7.40
C ALA A 703 -2.92 -18.55 6.58
N SER A 704 -3.09 -19.71 7.23
CA SER A 704 -3.10 -21.02 6.58
C SER A 704 -4.27 -21.93 6.98
N SER A 705 -5.13 -21.51 7.91
CA SER A 705 -6.20 -22.35 8.43
C SER A 705 -7.35 -21.56 9.05
N VAL A 706 -8.45 -22.24 9.37
CA VAL A 706 -9.51 -21.76 10.26
C VAL A 706 -9.51 -22.63 11.51
N LYS A 707 -9.54 -22.00 12.68
CA LYS A 707 -9.54 -22.67 13.98
C LYS A 707 -10.83 -22.38 14.72
N ALA A 708 -11.30 -23.35 15.51
CA ALA A 708 -12.31 -23.15 16.53
C ALA A 708 -11.78 -23.58 17.89
N LEU A 709 -11.98 -22.70 18.88
CA LEU A 709 -11.62 -22.94 20.26
C LEU A 709 -12.86 -22.96 21.15
N ASP A 710 -12.81 -23.71 22.23
CA ASP A 710 -13.81 -23.64 23.27
C ASP A 710 -13.77 -22.26 23.96
N THR A 711 -14.91 -21.60 24.08
CA THR A 711 -14.98 -20.22 24.61
C THR A 711 -14.62 -20.11 26.08
N GLU A 712 -14.82 -21.17 26.86
CA GLU A 712 -14.60 -21.16 28.32
C GLU A 712 -13.15 -21.47 28.67
N THR A 713 -12.49 -22.33 27.90
CA THR A 713 -11.15 -22.87 28.21
C THR A 713 -10.05 -22.38 27.26
N GLY A 714 -10.39 -21.96 26.04
CA GLY A 714 -9.41 -21.64 25.00
C GLY A 714 -8.70 -22.86 24.41
N GLU A 715 -9.18 -24.07 24.70
CA GLU A 715 -8.67 -25.31 24.10
C GLU A 715 -9.12 -25.41 22.64
N GLU A 716 -8.24 -25.93 21.78
CA GLU A 716 -8.56 -26.11 20.37
C GLU A 716 -9.53 -27.27 20.19
N ILE A 717 -10.66 -27.00 19.54
CA ILE A 717 -11.66 -28.00 19.15
C ILE A 717 -11.27 -28.60 17.80
N TRP A 718 -10.96 -27.75 16.82
CA TRP A 718 -10.50 -28.16 15.50
C TRP A 718 -9.69 -27.07 14.79
N ASP A 719 -8.91 -27.50 13.79
CA ASP A 719 -8.07 -26.67 12.91
C ASP A 719 -8.13 -27.21 11.48
N THR A 720 -8.80 -26.48 10.58
CA THR A 720 -9.00 -26.87 9.18
C THR A 720 -8.09 -26.05 8.27
N PRO A 721 -7.14 -26.66 7.55
CA PRO A 721 -6.29 -25.95 6.59
C PRO A 721 -7.09 -25.28 5.48
N VAL A 722 -6.85 -23.98 5.25
CA VAL A 722 -7.46 -23.20 4.16
C VAL A 722 -6.42 -22.24 3.62
N ALA A 723 -6.10 -22.36 2.33
CA ALA A 723 -5.09 -21.53 1.68
C ALA A 723 -5.50 -20.06 1.63
N ASN A 724 -4.54 -19.18 1.92
CA ASN A 724 -4.62 -17.73 1.66
C ASN A 724 -3.24 -17.20 1.26
N ALA A 725 -3.21 -15.97 0.77
CA ALA A 725 -1.97 -15.20 0.68
C ALA A 725 -2.06 -13.91 1.51
N GLY A 726 -0.97 -13.57 2.19
CA GLY A 726 -0.83 -12.31 2.94
C GLY A 726 -1.34 -12.35 4.37
N PHE A 727 -1.42 -11.13 4.95
CA PHE A 727 -1.75 -10.91 6.35
C PHE A 727 -3.18 -10.39 6.57
N GLN A 728 -3.89 -10.09 5.48
CA GLN A 728 -5.29 -9.70 5.51
C GLN A 728 -6.15 -10.97 5.52
N ASN A 729 -6.68 -11.31 6.70
CA ASN A 729 -7.51 -12.49 6.87
C ASN A 729 -8.97 -12.07 7.07
N PRO A 730 -9.91 -12.56 6.24
CA PRO A 730 -11.34 -12.31 6.43
C PRO A 730 -11.84 -12.98 7.69
N ILE A 731 -12.91 -12.41 8.26
CA ILE A 731 -13.59 -12.96 9.42
C ILE A 731 -14.42 -14.17 8.96
N PRO A 732 -14.34 -15.33 9.63
CA PRO A 732 -15.26 -16.44 9.38
C PRO A 732 -16.71 -16.05 9.70
N VAL A 733 -17.67 -16.62 8.99
CA VAL A 733 -19.12 -16.40 9.23
C VAL A 733 -19.82 -17.75 9.35
N VAL A 734 -20.64 -17.93 10.38
CA VAL A 734 -21.42 -19.17 10.54
C VAL A 734 -22.77 -19.02 9.85
N TRP A 735 -23.06 -19.88 8.88
CA TRP A 735 -24.36 -20.02 8.22
C TRP A 735 -24.93 -21.39 8.54
N ASP A 736 -25.92 -21.44 9.44
CA ASP A 736 -26.50 -22.68 9.95
C ASP A 736 -25.38 -23.60 10.51
N ASP A 737 -25.05 -24.67 9.81
CA ASP A 737 -24.04 -25.66 10.17
C ASP A 737 -22.72 -25.50 9.40
N LEU A 738 -22.54 -24.39 8.67
CA LEU A 738 -21.36 -24.08 7.86
C LEU A 738 -20.57 -22.91 8.44
N VAL A 739 -19.26 -23.03 8.51
CA VAL A 739 -18.32 -21.90 8.64
C VAL A 739 -17.88 -21.50 7.23
N LEU A 740 -18.33 -20.33 6.78
CA LEU A 740 -17.96 -19.72 5.52
C LEU A 740 -16.69 -18.89 5.70
N VAL A 741 -15.73 -19.06 4.79
CA VAL A 741 -14.50 -18.29 4.83
C VAL A 741 -13.97 -18.01 3.43
N ASN A 742 -13.51 -16.78 3.20
CA ASN A 742 -12.85 -16.38 1.97
C ASN A 742 -11.33 -16.61 2.05
N GLY A 743 -10.66 -16.81 0.91
CA GLY A 743 -9.23 -17.15 0.85
C GLY A 743 -8.78 -17.26 -0.60
N THR A 744 -7.86 -18.18 -0.93
CA THR A 744 -7.57 -18.51 -2.34
C THR A 744 -8.84 -18.97 -3.07
N HIS A 745 -9.70 -19.68 -2.37
CA HIS A 745 -11.06 -20.06 -2.76
C HIS A 745 -12.02 -19.66 -1.64
N PHE A 746 -13.31 -19.55 -1.97
CA PHE A 746 -14.35 -19.40 -0.96
C PHE A 746 -14.78 -20.79 -0.49
N THR A 747 -14.61 -21.07 0.80
CA THR A 747 -14.69 -22.42 1.37
C THR A 747 -15.79 -22.47 2.43
N ALA A 748 -16.55 -23.56 2.46
CA ALA A 748 -17.46 -23.86 3.56
C ALA A 748 -17.00 -25.11 4.30
N ILE A 749 -16.91 -24.98 5.62
CA ILE A 749 -16.47 -26.02 6.55
C ILE A 749 -17.65 -26.41 7.42
N ASP A 750 -17.84 -27.70 7.65
CA ASP A 750 -18.81 -28.19 8.64
C ASP A 750 -18.42 -27.70 10.05
N LEU A 751 -19.31 -26.97 10.72
CA LEU A 751 -19.07 -26.37 12.03
C LEU A 751 -18.70 -27.40 13.11
N VAL A 752 -19.17 -28.64 12.98
CA VAL A 752 -18.99 -29.71 13.97
C VAL A 752 -17.88 -30.66 13.56
N THR A 753 -17.86 -31.14 12.32
CA THR A 753 -16.90 -32.17 11.87
C THR A 753 -15.58 -31.59 11.38
N SER A 754 -15.50 -30.28 11.12
CA SER A 754 -14.35 -29.58 10.54
C SER A 754 -14.02 -29.99 9.08
N GLU A 755 -14.88 -30.78 8.44
CA GLU A 755 -14.72 -31.21 7.05
C GLU A 755 -15.12 -30.10 6.08
N ILE A 756 -14.33 -29.89 5.03
CA ILE A 756 -14.69 -28.99 3.94
C ILE A 756 -15.87 -29.62 3.17
N ARG A 757 -17.03 -28.95 3.16
CA ARG A 757 -18.22 -29.41 2.43
C ARG A 757 -18.18 -29.04 0.96
N TRP A 758 -17.71 -27.84 0.64
CA TRP A 758 -17.59 -27.36 -0.73
C TRP A 758 -16.62 -26.19 -0.83
N GLU A 759 -16.14 -25.94 -2.06
CA GLU A 759 -15.29 -24.81 -2.41
C GLU A 759 -15.74 -24.17 -3.72
N VAL A 760 -15.65 -22.85 -3.76
CA VAL A 760 -15.93 -22.04 -4.96
C VAL A 760 -14.62 -21.46 -5.44
N ALA A 761 -14.18 -21.94 -6.61
CA ALA A 761 -12.91 -21.57 -7.20
C ALA A 761 -12.88 -20.07 -7.56
N CYS A 762 -11.89 -19.35 -7.04
CA CYS A 762 -11.62 -17.94 -7.35
C CYS A 762 -10.31 -17.79 -8.14
N ALA A 763 -10.24 -16.72 -8.94
CA ALA A 763 -9.05 -16.39 -9.73
C ALA A 763 -8.49 -17.54 -10.61
N GLN A 764 -9.34 -18.40 -11.17
CA GLN A 764 -8.90 -19.50 -12.05
C GLN A 764 -9.05 -19.17 -13.54
N ASP A 765 -9.85 -18.16 -13.90
CA ASP A 765 -10.05 -17.82 -15.30
C ASP A 765 -8.79 -17.20 -15.92
N ALA A 766 -8.52 -17.51 -17.19
CA ALA A 766 -7.31 -17.06 -17.88
C ALA A 766 -7.26 -15.53 -18.05
N SER A 767 -8.42 -14.88 -18.23
CA SER A 767 -8.51 -13.43 -18.42
C SER A 767 -8.29 -12.65 -17.13
N ARG A 768 -8.15 -13.30 -15.97
CA ARG A 768 -7.78 -12.63 -14.71
C ARG A 768 -6.50 -11.83 -14.82
N PHE A 769 -5.54 -12.29 -15.62
CA PHE A 769 -4.26 -11.63 -15.79
C PHE A 769 -4.39 -10.29 -16.51
N GLU A 770 -5.43 -10.14 -17.36
CA GLU A 770 -5.76 -8.86 -17.98
C GLU A 770 -6.30 -7.84 -16.96
N ARG A 771 -6.78 -8.30 -15.79
CA ARG A 771 -7.49 -7.49 -14.80
C ARG A 771 -6.73 -7.28 -13.49
N SER A 772 -5.96 -8.27 -13.04
CA SER A 772 -5.33 -8.31 -11.70
C SER A 772 -3.98 -9.05 -11.72
N GLN A 773 -2.94 -8.38 -12.24
CA GLN A 773 -1.51 -8.78 -12.16
C GLN A 773 -0.75 -8.04 -11.03
N ARG A 774 -1.48 -7.22 -10.29
CA ARG A 774 -0.89 -6.25 -9.34
C ARG A 774 -0.54 -6.89 -8.01
N GLN A 775 -1.00 -8.10 -7.73
CA GLN A 775 -0.91 -8.69 -6.40
C GLN A 775 -0.98 -10.21 -6.48
N THR A 776 -0.44 -10.88 -5.45
CA THR A 776 -0.80 -12.28 -5.20
C THR A 776 -2.28 -12.38 -4.89
N MET A 777 -2.98 -13.35 -5.48
CA MET A 777 -4.42 -13.47 -5.30
C MET A 777 -4.78 -14.02 -3.92
N ALA A 778 -5.69 -13.34 -3.21
CA ALA A 778 -6.24 -13.75 -1.93
C ALA A 778 -7.73 -13.41 -1.81
N GLY A 779 -8.35 -13.83 -0.70
CA GLY A 779 -9.73 -13.51 -0.37
C GLY A 779 -9.78 -12.75 0.94
N SER A 780 -9.65 -11.42 0.90
CA SER A 780 -9.64 -10.58 2.12
C SER A 780 -11.02 -10.08 2.53
N SER A 781 -12.00 -10.11 1.62
CA SER A 781 -13.37 -9.67 1.88
C SER A 781 -14.10 -10.67 2.78
N THR A 782 -14.62 -10.18 3.90
CA THR A 782 -15.45 -10.97 4.82
C THR A 782 -16.85 -11.15 4.22
N PRO A 783 -17.40 -12.37 4.12
CA PRO A 783 -18.72 -12.60 3.53
C PRO A 783 -19.86 -12.01 4.38
N ILE A 784 -21.04 -11.88 3.78
CA ILE A 784 -22.30 -11.65 4.49
C ILE A 784 -23.34 -12.65 4.00
N VAL A 785 -24.12 -13.21 4.93
CA VAL A 785 -25.26 -14.08 4.62
C VAL A 785 -26.54 -13.25 4.75
N ALA A 786 -27.39 -13.28 3.74
CA ALA A 786 -28.66 -12.58 3.75
C ALA A 786 -29.73 -13.42 3.03
N GLY A 787 -30.75 -13.86 3.77
CA GLY A 787 -31.75 -14.79 3.25
C GLY A 787 -31.12 -16.13 2.85
N ASN A 788 -31.27 -16.51 1.58
CA ASN A 788 -30.83 -17.82 1.07
C ASN A 788 -29.41 -17.82 0.48
N TYR A 789 -28.68 -16.71 0.58
CA TYR A 789 -27.39 -16.57 -0.09
C TYR A 789 -26.29 -15.96 0.78
N ALA A 790 -25.06 -16.28 0.42
CA ALA A 790 -23.86 -15.58 0.89
C ALA A 790 -23.26 -14.72 -0.24
N TYR A 791 -22.84 -13.51 0.09
CA TYR A 791 -22.22 -12.54 -0.82
C TYR A 791 -20.79 -12.25 -0.37
N PHE A 792 -19.85 -12.22 -1.30
CA PHE A 792 -18.45 -11.93 -0.99
C PHE A 792 -17.74 -11.25 -2.16
N GLY A 793 -16.80 -10.36 -1.84
CA GLY A 793 -15.85 -9.81 -2.78
C GLY A 793 -14.59 -10.67 -2.89
N HIS A 794 -13.81 -10.50 -3.96
CA HIS A 794 -12.53 -11.16 -4.10
C HIS A 794 -11.52 -10.27 -4.83
N ASP A 795 -10.22 -10.54 -4.63
CA ASP A 795 -9.13 -9.78 -5.26
C ASP A 795 -9.14 -9.90 -6.80
N ASP A 796 -9.88 -10.87 -7.36
CA ASP A 796 -10.00 -11.13 -8.80
C ASP A 796 -10.99 -10.19 -9.50
N THR A 797 -11.38 -9.14 -8.78
CA THR A 797 -12.29 -8.06 -9.14
C THR A 797 -13.77 -8.43 -9.13
N SER A 798 -14.12 -9.63 -8.66
CA SER A 798 -15.50 -10.09 -8.63
C SER A 798 -16.17 -9.93 -7.27
N ILE A 799 -17.45 -9.53 -7.31
CA ILE A 799 -18.42 -9.80 -6.25
C ILE A 799 -19.25 -11.01 -6.69
N ARG A 800 -19.47 -11.95 -5.77
CA ARG A 800 -20.09 -13.24 -6.06
C ARG A 800 -21.17 -13.57 -5.04
N THR A 801 -22.16 -14.33 -5.50
CA THR A 801 -23.26 -14.84 -4.67
C THR A 801 -23.36 -16.35 -4.80
N VAL A 802 -23.46 -17.05 -3.67
CA VAL A 802 -23.60 -18.51 -3.62
C VAL A 802 -24.78 -18.91 -2.73
N ASN A 803 -25.40 -20.05 -3.04
CA ASN A 803 -26.38 -20.67 -2.14
C ASN A 803 -25.69 -21.56 -1.09
N ASN A 804 -26.46 -22.16 -0.18
CA ASN A 804 -25.92 -23.01 0.91
C ASN A 804 -25.27 -24.32 0.44
N GLN A 805 -25.47 -24.70 -0.82
CA GLN A 805 -24.84 -25.85 -1.47
C GLN A 805 -23.52 -25.48 -2.16
N GLY A 806 -23.10 -24.21 -2.12
CA GLY A 806 -21.91 -23.71 -2.80
C GLY A 806 -22.12 -23.48 -4.30
N HIS A 807 -23.35 -23.53 -4.81
CA HIS A 807 -23.62 -23.21 -6.21
C HIS A 807 -23.50 -21.69 -6.43
N LEU A 808 -22.69 -21.31 -7.42
CA LEU A 808 -22.52 -19.93 -7.84
C LEU A 808 -23.77 -19.44 -8.59
N VAL A 809 -24.49 -18.50 -8.01
CA VAL A 809 -25.77 -17.98 -8.53
C VAL A 809 -25.57 -16.70 -9.34
N TRP A 810 -24.64 -15.85 -8.92
CA TRP A 810 -24.39 -14.56 -9.57
C TRP A 810 -22.93 -14.10 -9.40
N VAL A 811 -22.44 -13.37 -10.41
CA VAL A 811 -21.11 -12.77 -10.44
C VAL A 811 -21.18 -11.43 -11.14
N TYR A 812 -20.54 -10.42 -10.57
CA TYR A 812 -20.31 -9.14 -11.21
C TYR A 812 -18.85 -8.71 -11.02
N ARG A 813 -18.23 -8.11 -12.03
CA ARG A 813 -16.81 -7.68 -11.99
C ARG A 813 -16.71 -6.16 -11.92
N LEU A 814 -16.07 -5.64 -10.86
CA LEU A 814 -15.86 -4.20 -10.63
C LEU A 814 -14.57 -3.69 -11.27
N GLY A 815 -13.79 -4.56 -11.92
CA GLY A 815 -12.51 -4.22 -12.57
C GLY A 815 -11.36 -3.90 -11.60
N THR A 816 -11.62 -3.70 -10.32
CA THR A 816 -10.62 -3.51 -9.26
C THR A 816 -10.86 -4.50 -8.11
N PRO A 817 -9.82 -4.85 -7.32
CA PRO A 817 -9.96 -5.78 -6.21
C PRO A 817 -11.05 -5.37 -5.21
N ILE A 818 -11.67 -6.35 -4.54
CA ILE A 818 -12.63 -6.09 -3.46
C ILE A 818 -12.08 -6.67 -2.17
N LYS A 819 -11.57 -5.78 -1.32
CA LYS A 819 -10.95 -6.13 -0.02
C LYS A 819 -11.84 -5.83 1.17
N THR A 820 -12.83 -4.97 0.98
CA THR A 820 -13.82 -4.64 2.00
C THR A 820 -14.92 -5.69 2.09
N ALA A 821 -15.62 -5.74 3.22
CA ALA A 821 -16.77 -6.62 3.42
C ALA A 821 -18.03 -6.00 2.81
N PRO A 822 -18.80 -6.71 1.96
CA PRO A 822 -20.09 -6.23 1.49
C PRO A 822 -21.12 -6.18 2.63
N VAL A 823 -22.10 -5.28 2.52
CA VAL A 823 -23.22 -5.19 3.48
C VAL A 823 -24.56 -5.16 2.76
N VAL A 824 -25.61 -5.58 3.44
CA VAL A 824 -26.97 -5.65 2.90
C VAL A 824 -27.89 -4.75 3.70
N CYS A 825 -28.83 -4.11 3.01
CA CYS A 825 -29.96 -3.41 3.61
C CYS A 825 -31.19 -3.58 2.72
N GLY A 826 -32.16 -4.36 3.21
CA GLY A 826 -33.36 -4.77 2.50
C GLY A 826 -33.00 -5.56 1.25
N ASN A 827 -33.43 -5.06 0.09
CA ASN A 827 -33.10 -5.67 -1.21
C ASN A 827 -31.86 -5.05 -1.86
N LEU A 828 -30.98 -4.39 -1.10
CA LEU A 828 -29.78 -3.74 -1.61
C LEU A 828 -28.50 -4.40 -1.09
N LEU A 829 -27.52 -4.51 -1.98
CA LEU A 829 -26.16 -4.97 -1.67
C LEU A 829 -25.17 -3.83 -1.90
N PHE A 830 -24.32 -3.56 -0.91
CA PHE A 830 -23.29 -2.53 -0.98
C PHE A 830 -21.89 -3.14 -0.96
N ALA A 831 -20.98 -2.58 -1.74
CA ALA A 831 -19.57 -2.95 -1.76
C ALA A 831 -18.68 -1.72 -2.02
N HIS A 832 -17.54 -1.64 -1.34
CA HIS A 832 -16.56 -0.56 -1.52
C HIS A 832 -15.31 -1.11 -2.20
N ASP A 833 -15.09 -0.75 -3.46
CA ASP A 833 -13.99 -1.31 -4.25
C ASP A 833 -12.64 -0.64 -3.96
N TYR A 834 -11.56 -1.26 -4.43
CA TYR A 834 -10.20 -0.77 -4.23
C TYR A 834 -9.96 0.63 -4.81
N SER A 835 -10.70 1.00 -5.86
CA SER A 835 -10.62 2.33 -6.48
C SER A 835 -11.45 3.41 -5.77
N GLY A 836 -12.10 3.11 -4.65
CA GLY A 836 -12.86 4.09 -3.88
C GLY A 836 -14.31 4.27 -4.34
N ASN A 837 -14.83 3.42 -5.23
CA ASN A 837 -16.25 3.45 -5.58
C ASN A 837 -17.06 2.65 -4.56
N LEU A 838 -18.07 3.29 -3.98
CA LEU A 838 -19.16 2.65 -3.24
C LEU A 838 -20.27 2.28 -4.23
N TRP A 839 -20.49 0.99 -4.37
CA TRP A 839 -21.49 0.40 -5.24
C TRP A 839 -22.74 0.06 -4.46
N CYS A 840 -23.90 0.28 -5.05
CA CYS A 840 -25.18 -0.26 -4.61
C CYS A 840 -25.78 -1.08 -5.75
N PHE A 841 -26.21 -2.30 -5.45
CA PHE A 841 -26.90 -3.19 -6.39
C PHE A 841 -28.33 -3.44 -5.95
N ALA A 842 -29.23 -3.60 -6.92
CA ALA A 842 -30.63 -3.95 -6.71
C ALA A 842 -31.05 -5.10 -7.66
N PRO A 843 -32.07 -5.90 -7.28
CA PRO A 843 -32.64 -6.92 -8.15
C PRO A 843 -33.51 -6.30 -9.26
N THR A 844 -33.96 -7.12 -10.21
CA THR A 844 -34.97 -6.74 -11.22
C THR A 844 -36.39 -7.03 -10.76
N VAL A 845 -37.38 -6.42 -11.41
CA VAL A 845 -38.83 -6.70 -11.19
C VAL A 845 -39.24 -8.06 -11.75
#